data_AF-A0AAW6WGX7-F1
#
_entry.id   AF-A0AAW6WGX7-F1
#
_cell.length_a   1.000
_cell.length_b   1.000
_cell.length_c   1.000
_cell.angle_alpha   90.00
_cell.angle_beta   90.00
_cell.angle_gamma   90.00
#
_symmetry.space_group_name_H-M   'P 1'
#
loop_
_entity.id
_entity.type
_entity.pdbx_description
1 polymer ?
#
loop_
_entity_poly.entity_id
_entity_poly.type
_entity_poly.pdbx_seq_one_letter_code
_entity_poly.pdbx_strand_id
1 'polypeptide(L)'
;MGKAVKKEPILSVLDQYRNQFQTVIAAANAFENHDSQGQKLLYVALEQVFAFGEEIRHDMPTFEKFLDDHDKTLNKVTKENPYNALVDLTFSKGSSKSWRSEISNVLRLASATKVTEPLHKWLKDGDGISGRYKEAKDYFARTATQKNQKLRSSRLDMITAELTQSRIVTSPLPGVTLADGFHRSLLFSEGGQTFLVHVRDEDNQKTIDKYLLEVAGNRQPDDHPLAARPLYPLFRAVDLIVGTCKPSNTGKLQLIAIWNEATDNVPVTKLRFLSDANRFTNATVTLAHALPELEGKGQLVLELSDAETFRQLFQHDCQWHMSIDDQAISIVDDAKSQARLTLRPIANYLDVKLRQGAKLGLRTRHFQATCTGMKASASNLEMAAALFDKANRAQPAANPTPKRLQWLSEGATPEVGFANAHIYSGLSYPFLEFTAPTMAIDPQMELSLADIAALWKTASAYGEDLAGYIADSDVADAAFCIDHTFHDGDRFEYISPMVLGVSMARTQVCENFTAEPIPPPTSPTPSSGSKGTSPSNAPASSKGKSHNYPGTLANRRKNTAFPAQPYSSGKIFGAFISSFLPDYPHHRTERKFDFAWQLEWWRRMTDIPVHVVASNWTDREVTEMEELQRVKEQGGRIIREPAQGITLNRNRCLTEFYASDFDWGIVMDDDAAISHGPLYNSGAALFSEIAANSPADYDDIDIFYPIFPGKANSQGPLWKPEPELFERNHVFDPEHDLKGSLFVVRNFRKFGNPTVLLPADFDFHGEDTLFAIEALKQGYSVRRCGNIVLQEFGIGASHFPDRVAGMKIGNTRMAEMYADQGLRMSTRKGSEHLLDRSEMLKRTGRAGDVRIAIAKPR
;
A
#
# COMPACT_ATOMS: atom_id res chain seq x y z
N MET A 1 -45.98 11.32 49.50
CA MET A 1 -46.22 11.48 48.04
C MET A 1 -44.88 11.45 47.32
N GLY A 2 -44.49 10.33 46.73
CA GLY A 2 -43.29 10.23 45.90
C GLY A 2 -43.71 9.97 44.46
N LYS A 3 -43.46 10.94 43.55
CA LYS A 3 -43.73 10.78 42.12
C LYS A 3 -42.78 9.74 41.54
N ALA A 4 -43.34 8.65 41.01
CA ALA A 4 -42.59 7.68 40.23
C ALA A 4 -42.20 8.31 38.89
N VAL A 5 -40.89 8.45 38.66
CA VAL A 5 -40.33 8.81 37.35
C VAL A 5 -40.25 7.55 36.50
N LYS A 6 -41.02 7.49 35.41
CA LYS A 6 -40.89 6.44 34.38
C LYS A 6 -39.52 6.60 33.71
N LYS A 7 -38.68 5.57 33.76
CA LYS A 7 -37.50 5.45 32.90
C LYS A 7 -37.97 5.16 31.48
N GLU A 8 -37.76 6.10 30.57
CA GLU A 8 -37.86 5.82 29.12
C GLU A 8 -36.68 4.95 28.68
N PRO A 9 -36.88 4.02 27.73
CA PRO A 9 -35.80 3.19 27.20
C PRO A 9 -34.85 4.03 26.36
N ILE A 10 -33.54 3.90 26.60
CA ILE A 10 -32.50 4.50 25.76
C ILE A 10 -32.52 3.75 24.42
N LEU A 11 -33.20 4.30 23.43
CA LEU A 11 -33.15 3.82 22.04
C LEU A 11 -31.75 4.06 21.48
N SER A 12 -31.20 3.07 20.75
CA SER A 12 -29.94 3.22 20.01
C SER A 12 -30.08 4.35 18.97
N VAL A 13 -29.04 5.18 18.80
CA VAL A 13 -29.01 6.27 17.80
C VAL A 13 -29.33 5.74 16.39
N LEU A 14 -28.88 4.51 16.08
CA LEU A 14 -29.20 3.84 14.81
C LEU A 14 -30.71 3.54 14.66
N ASP A 15 -31.38 3.15 15.74
CA ASP A 15 -32.82 2.88 15.72
C ASP A 15 -33.65 4.16 15.56
N GLN A 16 -33.14 5.29 16.06
CA GLN A 16 -33.75 6.60 15.81
C GLN A 16 -33.69 6.95 14.32
N TYR A 17 -32.53 6.83 13.68
CA TYR A 17 -32.39 7.05 12.24
C TYR A 17 -33.21 6.06 11.40
N ARG A 18 -33.31 4.79 11.81
CA ARG A 18 -34.20 3.82 11.14
C ARG A 18 -35.67 4.27 11.19
N ASN A 19 -36.14 4.69 12.37
CA ASN A 19 -37.51 5.17 12.54
C ASN A 19 -37.78 6.47 11.76
N GLN A 20 -36.82 7.39 11.72
CA GLN A 20 -36.90 8.59 10.88
C GLN A 20 -36.92 8.22 9.39
N PHE A 21 -36.12 7.26 8.94
CA PHE A 21 -36.10 6.88 7.54
C PHE A 21 -37.40 6.22 7.07
N GLN A 22 -38.16 5.56 7.97
CA GLN A 22 -39.49 5.04 7.63
C GLN A 22 -40.47 6.14 7.21
N THR A 23 -40.34 7.36 7.72
CA THR A 23 -41.20 8.49 7.28
C THR A 23 -40.81 8.95 5.86
N VAL A 24 -39.53 8.87 5.51
CA VAL A 24 -39.01 9.10 4.15
C VAL A 24 -39.58 8.06 3.18
N ILE A 25 -39.55 6.78 3.54
CA ILE A 25 -40.13 5.69 2.75
C ILE A 25 -41.64 5.85 2.59
N ALA A 26 -42.36 6.21 3.64
CA ALA A 26 -43.80 6.44 3.58
C ALA A 26 -44.16 7.59 2.61
N ALA A 27 -43.40 8.69 2.63
CA ALA A 27 -43.60 9.81 1.71
C ALA A 27 -43.30 9.42 0.25
N ALA A 28 -42.25 8.63 0.01
CA ALA A 28 -41.92 8.13 -1.32
C ALA A 28 -42.96 7.15 -1.86
N ASN A 29 -43.46 6.24 -1.01
CA ASN A 29 -44.55 5.33 -1.36
C ASN A 29 -45.85 6.08 -1.68
N ALA A 30 -46.15 7.18 -0.97
CA ALA A 30 -47.31 8.02 -1.30
C ALA A 30 -47.18 8.63 -2.71
N PHE A 31 -45.98 9.04 -3.10
CA PHE A 31 -45.69 9.50 -4.47
C PHE A 31 -45.82 8.36 -5.51
N GLU A 32 -45.19 7.20 -5.27
CA GLU A 32 -45.14 6.11 -6.25
C GLU A 32 -46.49 5.45 -6.52
N ASN A 33 -47.50 5.66 -5.66
CA ASN A 33 -48.82 5.02 -5.78
C ASN A 33 -49.95 5.98 -6.20
N HIS A 34 -49.70 7.28 -6.49
CA HIS A 34 -50.75 8.27 -6.80
C HIS A 34 -50.42 9.13 -8.05
N ASP A 35 -51.07 8.83 -9.19
CA ASP A 35 -50.78 9.49 -10.48
C ASP A 35 -51.27 10.95 -10.59
N SER A 36 -52.34 11.35 -9.92
CA SER A 36 -52.97 12.67 -10.11
C SER A 36 -52.34 13.82 -9.29
N GLN A 37 -51.43 13.52 -8.35
CA GLN A 37 -50.72 14.52 -7.51
C GLN A 37 -49.18 14.36 -7.54
N GLY A 38 -48.64 13.65 -8.53
CA GLY A 38 -47.26 13.15 -8.56
C GLY A 38 -46.18 14.19 -8.24
N GLN A 39 -46.24 15.42 -8.77
CA GLN A 39 -45.18 16.40 -8.53
C GLN A 39 -45.16 16.98 -7.10
N LYS A 40 -46.33 17.21 -6.50
CA LYS A 40 -46.40 17.73 -5.12
C LYS A 40 -45.92 16.67 -4.12
N LEU A 41 -46.34 15.43 -4.32
CA LEU A 41 -45.92 14.30 -3.48
C LEU A 41 -44.43 13.98 -3.65
N LEU A 42 -43.90 14.09 -4.87
CA LEU A 42 -42.47 13.96 -5.13
C LEU A 42 -41.66 15.00 -4.35
N TYR A 43 -42.10 16.27 -4.32
CA TYR A 43 -41.35 17.31 -3.61
C TYR A 43 -41.38 17.11 -2.10
N VAL A 44 -42.49 16.62 -1.54
CA VAL A 44 -42.56 16.22 -0.14
C VAL A 44 -41.60 15.06 0.15
N ALA A 45 -41.55 14.05 -0.70
CA ALA A 45 -40.60 12.93 -0.54
C ALA A 45 -39.14 13.41 -0.62
N LEU A 46 -38.81 14.26 -1.59
CA LEU A 46 -37.45 14.80 -1.74
C LEU A 46 -37.04 15.69 -0.56
N GLU A 47 -37.97 16.46 0.00
CA GLU A 47 -37.72 17.27 1.18
C GLU A 47 -37.40 16.41 2.41
N GLN A 48 -38.08 15.28 2.57
CA GLN A 48 -37.78 14.31 3.63
C GLN A 48 -36.43 13.60 3.40
N VAL A 49 -36.11 13.21 2.16
CA VAL A 49 -34.79 12.64 1.81
C VAL A 49 -33.66 13.64 2.10
N PHE A 50 -33.88 14.91 1.76
CA PHE A 50 -32.91 15.97 2.00
C PHE A 50 -32.67 16.21 3.49
N ALA A 51 -33.74 16.38 4.27
CA ALA A 51 -33.64 16.57 5.71
C ALA A 51 -32.91 15.40 6.40
N PHE A 52 -33.29 14.16 6.07
CA PHE A 52 -32.63 12.96 6.60
C PHE A 52 -31.15 12.90 6.22
N GLY A 53 -30.82 13.19 4.95
CA GLY A 53 -29.45 13.19 4.46
C GLY A 53 -28.57 14.27 5.11
N GLU A 54 -29.13 15.45 5.37
CA GLU A 54 -28.43 16.51 6.09
C GLU A 54 -28.19 16.13 7.56
N GLU A 55 -29.10 15.39 8.21
CA GLU A 55 -28.95 14.95 9.60
C GLU A 55 -27.89 13.83 9.72
N ILE A 56 -28.08 12.72 9.01
CA ILE A 56 -27.27 11.49 9.18
C ILE A 56 -25.81 11.66 8.75
N ARG A 57 -25.51 12.55 7.80
CA ARG A 57 -24.13 12.77 7.32
C ARG A 57 -23.20 13.40 8.36
N HIS A 58 -23.73 13.98 9.43
CA HIS A 58 -22.91 14.53 10.52
C HIS A 58 -22.37 13.42 11.45
N ASP A 59 -22.92 12.20 11.35
CA ASP A 59 -22.46 11.02 12.08
C ASP A 59 -22.10 9.91 11.08
N MET A 60 -20.94 10.06 10.44
CA MET A 60 -20.46 9.15 9.39
C MET A 60 -20.37 7.68 9.83
N PRO A 61 -19.92 7.33 11.06
CA PRO A 61 -19.95 5.95 11.54
C PRO A 61 -21.37 5.36 11.65
N THR A 62 -22.35 6.16 12.10
CA THR A 62 -23.76 5.73 12.14
C THR A 62 -24.35 5.66 10.73
N PHE A 63 -23.96 6.57 9.82
CA PHE A 63 -24.37 6.51 8.43
C PHE A 63 -23.84 5.26 7.72
N GLU A 64 -22.58 4.88 7.95
CA GLU A 64 -21.99 3.65 7.41
C GLU A 64 -22.76 2.41 7.89
N LYS A 65 -23.06 2.33 9.19
CA LYS A 65 -23.90 1.24 9.74
C LYS A 65 -25.31 1.23 9.18
N PHE A 66 -25.92 2.41 9.02
CA PHE A 66 -27.24 2.56 8.42
C PHE A 66 -27.27 2.08 6.96
N LEU A 67 -26.22 2.36 6.19
CA LEU A 67 -26.09 1.87 4.81
C LEU A 67 -25.83 0.36 4.76
N ASP A 68 -24.97 -0.16 5.64
CA ASP A 68 -24.68 -1.59 5.77
C ASP A 68 -25.95 -2.41 6.09
N ASP A 69 -26.85 -1.87 6.92
CA ASP A 69 -28.16 -2.48 7.23
C ASP A 69 -29.10 -2.55 6.01
N HIS A 70 -28.82 -1.78 4.96
CA HIS A 70 -29.61 -1.73 3.73
C HIS A 70 -28.82 -2.22 2.49
N ASP A 71 -27.79 -3.05 2.69
CA ASP A 71 -26.94 -3.61 1.64
C ASP A 71 -26.29 -2.56 0.72
N LYS A 72 -25.96 -1.38 1.28
CA LYS A 72 -25.23 -0.30 0.59
C LYS A 72 -23.89 -0.06 1.25
N THR A 73 -22.85 0.19 0.46
CA THR A 73 -21.51 0.49 0.96
C THR A 73 -21.20 1.98 0.92
N LEU A 74 -20.59 2.50 1.98
CA LEU A 74 -20.01 3.85 2.02
C LEU A 74 -18.68 3.92 1.25
N ASN A 75 -18.75 3.81 -0.08
CA ASN A 75 -17.59 4.00 -0.95
C ASN A 75 -17.26 5.49 -1.16
N LYS A 76 -16.14 5.80 -1.81
CA LYS A 76 -15.71 7.18 -2.09
C LYS A 76 -16.80 8.03 -2.76
N VAL A 77 -17.57 7.43 -3.67
CA VAL A 77 -18.64 8.12 -4.43
C VAL A 77 -19.85 8.43 -3.53
N THR A 78 -20.23 7.52 -2.63
CA THR A 78 -21.29 7.74 -1.64
C THR A 78 -20.85 8.72 -0.54
N LYS A 79 -19.56 8.72 -0.17
CA LYS A 79 -18.98 9.69 0.77
C LYS A 79 -19.04 11.12 0.22
N GLU A 80 -18.74 11.28 -1.07
CA GLU A 80 -18.83 12.58 -1.77
C GLU A 80 -20.28 13.00 -2.07
N ASN A 81 -21.21 12.05 -2.20
CA ASN A 81 -22.63 12.32 -2.37
C ASN A 81 -23.51 11.29 -1.63
N PRO A 82 -23.88 11.56 -0.36
CA PRO A 82 -24.73 10.68 0.45
C PRO A 82 -26.08 10.36 -0.22
N TYR A 83 -26.60 11.32 -0.99
CA TYR A 83 -27.89 11.20 -1.68
C TYR A 83 -27.90 10.14 -2.79
N ASN A 84 -26.75 9.65 -3.26
CA ASN A 84 -26.69 8.53 -4.19
C ASN A 84 -27.27 7.24 -3.58
N ALA A 85 -26.95 6.98 -2.31
CA ALA A 85 -27.48 5.82 -1.61
C ALA A 85 -28.90 6.06 -1.10
N LEU A 86 -29.17 7.24 -0.52
CA LEU A 86 -30.46 7.55 0.08
C LEU A 86 -31.60 7.57 -0.95
N VAL A 87 -31.39 8.16 -2.13
CA VAL A 87 -32.40 8.19 -3.21
C VAL A 87 -32.66 6.77 -3.73
N ASP A 88 -31.62 5.95 -3.83
CA ASP A 88 -31.75 4.57 -4.30
C ASP A 88 -32.48 3.66 -3.30
N LEU A 89 -32.34 3.94 -2.00
CA LEU A 89 -33.10 3.29 -0.93
C LEU A 89 -34.55 3.79 -0.85
N THR A 90 -34.78 5.05 -1.22
CA THR A 90 -36.08 5.70 -1.06
C THR A 90 -37.08 5.37 -2.16
N PHE A 91 -36.63 5.36 -3.42
CA PHE A 91 -37.50 5.17 -4.58
C PHE A 91 -37.26 3.80 -5.21
N SER A 92 -38.23 2.90 -5.11
CA SER A 92 -38.07 1.48 -5.44
C SER A 92 -38.87 1.05 -6.68
N LYS A 93 -39.97 1.74 -7.01
CA LYS A 93 -40.84 1.38 -8.15
C LYS A 93 -40.57 2.24 -9.39
N GLY A 94 -40.27 1.59 -10.51
CA GLY A 94 -40.44 2.13 -11.87
C GLY A 94 -39.54 3.31 -12.31
N SER A 95 -38.74 3.90 -11.43
CA SER A 95 -37.85 5.03 -11.76
C SER A 95 -36.49 4.57 -12.30
N SER A 96 -36.06 5.16 -13.42
CA SER A 96 -34.81 4.77 -14.09
C SER A 96 -33.56 5.16 -13.29
N LYS A 97 -32.46 4.42 -13.48
CA LYS A 97 -31.14 4.77 -12.89
C LYS A 97 -30.71 6.20 -13.23
N SER A 98 -31.03 6.66 -14.45
CA SER A 98 -30.77 8.03 -14.88
C SER A 98 -31.49 9.02 -13.97
N TRP A 99 -32.80 8.87 -13.80
CA TRP A 99 -33.62 9.76 -12.99
C TRP A 99 -33.17 9.84 -11.52
N ARG A 100 -32.83 8.70 -10.91
CA ARG A 100 -32.28 8.67 -9.54
C ARG A 100 -30.97 9.45 -9.45
N SER A 101 -30.09 9.30 -10.44
CA SER A 101 -28.85 10.07 -10.53
C SER A 101 -29.09 11.58 -10.72
N GLU A 102 -30.14 11.99 -11.44
CA GLU A 102 -30.49 13.41 -11.57
C GLU A 102 -30.88 13.99 -10.20
N ILE A 103 -31.75 13.29 -9.49
CA ILE A 103 -32.22 13.68 -8.15
C ILE A 103 -31.06 13.74 -7.15
N SER A 104 -30.22 12.72 -7.09
CA SER A 104 -29.07 12.72 -6.16
C SER A 104 -28.12 13.89 -6.42
N ASN A 105 -27.95 14.33 -7.66
CA ASN A 105 -27.13 15.51 -7.98
C ASN A 105 -27.82 16.83 -7.63
N VAL A 106 -29.15 16.91 -7.76
CA VAL A 106 -29.94 18.08 -7.33
C VAL A 106 -29.91 18.24 -5.82
N LEU A 107 -30.08 17.16 -5.06
CA LEU A 107 -29.97 17.18 -3.60
C LEU A 107 -28.55 17.52 -3.14
N ARG A 108 -27.53 17.00 -3.83
CA ARG A 108 -26.13 17.40 -3.61
C ARG A 108 -25.92 18.88 -3.84
N LEU A 109 -26.50 19.45 -4.90
CA LEU A 109 -26.42 20.88 -5.18
C LEU A 109 -27.07 21.69 -4.05
N ALA A 110 -28.30 21.35 -3.66
CA ALA A 110 -29.01 22.04 -2.57
C ALA A 110 -28.22 22.04 -1.25
N SER A 111 -27.57 20.92 -0.96
CA SER A 111 -26.69 20.76 0.19
C SER A 111 -25.42 21.63 0.07
N ALA A 112 -24.75 21.57 -1.08
CA ALA A 112 -23.53 22.34 -1.35
C ALA A 112 -23.76 23.86 -1.33
N THR A 113 -24.94 24.32 -1.77
CA THR A 113 -25.33 25.73 -1.77
C THR A 113 -26.00 26.19 -0.47
N LYS A 114 -26.14 25.28 0.52
CA LYS A 114 -26.74 25.55 1.84
C LYS A 114 -28.09 26.25 1.75
N VAL A 115 -29.01 25.68 0.97
CA VAL A 115 -30.37 26.20 0.81
C VAL A 115 -31.05 26.32 2.18
N THR A 116 -31.50 27.54 2.53
CA THR A 116 -32.17 27.85 3.80
C THR A 116 -33.68 27.88 3.72
N GLU A 117 -34.24 27.94 2.51
CA GLU A 117 -35.68 27.85 2.27
C GLU A 117 -36.14 26.39 2.10
N PRO A 118 -37.44 26.08 2.30
CA PRO A 118 -37.96 24.73 2.09
C PRO A 118 -37.64 24.18 0.69
N LEU A 119 -37.18 22.92 0.60
CA LEU A 119 -36.64 22.36 -0.64
C LEU A 119 -37.67 22.39 -1.77
N HIS A 120 -38.94 22.15 -1.46
CA HIS A 120 -40.02 22.20 -2.45
C HIS A 120 -40.20 23.58 -3.09
N LYS A 121 -39.87 24.66 -2.36
CA LYS A 121 -39.94 26.03 -2.87
C LYS A 121 -38.69 26.33 -3.71
N TRP A 122 -37.51 25.95 -3.23
CA TRP A 122 -36.26 26.07 -3.97
C TRP A 122 -36.28 25.32 -5.31
N LEU A 123 -36.93 24.15 -5.36
CA LEU A 123 -37.15 23.40 -6.59
C LEU A 123 -38.10 24.14 -7.54
N LYS A 124 -39.20 24.73 -7.05
CA LYS A 124 -40.14 25.50 -7.89
C LYS A 124 -39.48 26.74 -8.49
N ASP A 125 -38.68 27.44 -7.70
CA ASP A 125 -38.03 28.69 -8.09
C ASP A 125 -36.87 28.45 -9.09
N GLY A 126 -36.43 27.20 -9.30
CA GLY A 126 -35.37 26.82 -10.24
C GLY A 126 -35.82 25.84 -11.33
N ASP A 127 -37.03 26.04 -11.87
CA ASP A 127 -37.60 25.24 -12.96
C ASP A 127 -37.68 23.72 -12.68
N GLY A 128 -37.88 23.36 -11.42
CA GLY A 128 -38.01 21.99 -10.96
C GLY A 128 -36.70 21.20 -10.95
N ILE A 129 -36.80 19.88 -10.96
CA ILE A 129 -35.64 18.96 -10.86
C ILE A 129 -34.73 19.13 -12.07
N SER A 130 -35.29 19.27 -13.28
CA SER A 130 -34.52 19.38 -14.51
C SER A 130 -33.71 20.69 -14.59
N GLY A 131 -34.28 21.82 -14.13
CA GLY A 131 -33.56 23.10 -14.05
C GLY A 131 -32.40 23.04 -13.07
N ARG A 132 -32.66 22.59 -11.83
CA ARG A 132 -31.62 22.41 -10.81
C ARG A 132 -30.56 21.38 -11.17
N TYR A 133 -30.91 20.36 -11.96
CA TYR A 133 -29.93 19.37 -12.42
C TYR A 133 -28.94 19.97 -13.43
N LYS A 134 -29.41 20.87 -14.30
CA LYS A 134 -28.52 21.62 -15.21
C LYS A 134 -27.54 22.50 -14.42
N GLU A 135 -28.03 23.20 -13.41
CA GLU A 135 -27.19 23.98 -12.49
C GLU A 135 -26.18 23.09 -11.75
N ALA A 136 -26.59 21.89 -11.33
CA ALA A 136 -25.71 20.94 -10.65
C ALA A 136 -24.56 20.50 -11.57
N LYS A 137 -24.87 20.16 -12.83
CA LYS A 137 -23.83 19.81 -13.81
C LYS A 137 -22.81 20.93 -13.98
N ASP A 138 -23.26 22.17 -14.11
CA ASP A 138 -22.37 23.32 -14.29
C ASP A 138 -21.54 23.61 -13.03
N TYR A 139 -22.15 23.51 -11.85
CA TYR A 139 -21.49 23.74 -10.56
C TYR A 139 -20.36 22.72 -10.31
N PHE A 140 -20.63 21.43 -10.52
CA PHE A 140 -19.66 20.37 -10.23
C PHE A 140 -18.64 20.16 -11.37
N ALA A 141 -18.95 20.56 -12.61
CA ALA A 141 -17.98 20.60 -13.71
C ALA A 141 -16.89 21.67 -13.45
N ARG A 142 -17.26 22.84 -12.92
CA ARG A 142 -16.32 23.92 -12.60
C ARG A 142 -15.22 23.51 -11.63
N THR A 143 -15.53 22.70 -10.61
CA THR A 143 -14.54 22.26 -9.62
C THR A 143 -13.50 21.30 -10.21
N ALA A 144 -13.91 20.39 -11.10
CA ALA A 144 -12.99 19.48 -11.78
C ALA A 144 -12.08 20.24 -12.79
N THR A 145 -12.65 21.19 -13.53
CA THR A 145 -11.90 22.05 -14.45
C THR A 145 -10.93 22.96 -13.69
N GLN A 146 -11.33 23.53 -12.55
CA GLN A 146 -10.47 24.34 -11.68
C GLN A 146 -9.34 23.51 -11.06
N LYS A 147 -9.60 22.26 -10.63
CA LYS A 147 -8.58 21.36 -10.10
C LYS A 147 -7.54 21.00 -11.15
N ASN A 148 -7.96 20.70 -12.37
CA ASN A 148 -7.06 20.42 -13.49
C ASN A 148 -6.28 21.67 -13.92
N GLN A 149 -6.91 22.84 -13.90
CA GLN A 149 -6.24 24.11 -14.21
C GLN A 149 -5.23 24.50 -13.12
N LYS A 150 -5.55 24.27 -11.84
CA LYS A 150 -4.65 24.48 -10.71
C LYS A 150 -3.45 23.53 -10.78
N LEU A 151 -3.67 22.25 -11.04
CA LEU A 151 -2.60 21.27 -11.23
C LEU A 151 -1.70 21.66 -12.42
N ARG A 152 -2.31 22.07 -13.54
CA ARG A 152 -1.56 22.57 -14.69
C ARG A 152 -0.69 23.78 -14.34
N SER A 153 -1.25 24.78 -13.63
CA SER A 153 -0.51 25.96 -13.18
C SER A 153 0.64 25.57 -12.27
N SER A 154 0.39 24.74 -11.25
CA SER A 154 1.43 24.31 -10.30
C SER A 154 2.58 23.55 -10.97
N ARG A 155 2.29 22.75 -12.00
CA ARG A 155 3.33 22.08 -12.79
C ARG A 155 4.15 23.08 -13.61
N LEU A 156 3.51 24.09 -14.20
CA LEU A 156 4.21 25.16 -14.92
C LEU A 156 5.07 26.03 -13.99
N ASP A 157 4.56 26.34 -12.79
CA ASP A 157 5.30 27.10 -11.77
C ASP A 157 6.53 26.33 -11.29
N MET A 158 6.39 25.02 -11.05
CA MET A 158 7.51 24.11 -10.71
C MET A 158 8.59 24.14 -11.79
N ILE A 159 8.22 23.94 -13.06
CA ILE A 159 9.17 23.95 -14.18
C ILE A 159 9.84 25.32 -14.32
N THR A 160 9.08 26.40 -14.14
CA THR A 160 9.61 27.77 -14.20
C THR A 160 10.62 28.02 -13.08
N ALA A 161 10.34 27.56 -11.86
CA ALA A 161 11.25 27.66 -10.73
C ALA A 161 12.54 26.86 -10.98
N GLU A 162 12.43 25.63 -11.50
CA GLU A 162 13.60 24.80 -11.89
C GLU A 162 14.46 25.50 -12.94
N LEU A 163 13.84 26.04 -13.99
CA LEU A 163 14.53 26.77 -15.06
C LEU A 163 15.20 28.06 -14.55
N THR A 164 14.61 28.71 -13.55
CA THR A 164 15.18 29.93 -12.94
C THR A 164 16.37 29.62 -12.02
N GLN A 165 16.37 28.46 -11.37
CA GLN A 165 17.44 28.01 -10.49
C GLN A 165 18.58 27.30 -11.24
N SER A 166 18.29 26.76 -12.43
CA SER A 166 19.28 26.12 -13.30
C SER A 166 20.31 27.15 -13.78
N ARG A 167 21.58 26.76 -13.86
CA ARG A 167 22.64 27.68 -14.28
C ARG A 167 22.45 28.01 -15.76
N ILE A 168 22.07 29.25 -16.07
CA ILE A 168 22.09 29.73 -17.46
C ILE A 168 23.54 29.64 -17.94
N VAL A 169 23.81 28.72 -18.86
CA VAL A 169 25.09 28.65 -19.55
C VAL A 169 25.17 29.87 -20.45
N THR A 170 25.82 30.93 -19.97
CA THR A 170 26.09 32.16 -20.73
C THR A 170 27.26 32.00 -21.71
N SER A 171 27.83 30.79 -21.78
CA SER A 171 28.86 30.46 -22.78
C SER A 171 28.19 30.36 -24.15
N PRO A 172 28.53 31.21 -25.12
CA PRO A 172 27.99 31.08 -26.48
C PRO A 172 28.40 29.72 -27.04
N LEU A 173 27.44 29.01 -27.63
CA LEU A 173 27.74 27.81 -28.41
C LEU A 173 28.61 28.26 -29.61
N PRO A 174 29.87 27.79 -29.74
CA PRO A 174 30.76 28.27 -30.78
C PRO A 174 30.17 27.94 -32.16
N GLY A 175 30.01 28.97 -32.99
CA GLY A 175 29.46 28.85 -34.35
C GLY A 175 27.95 29.01 -34.48
N VAL A 176 27.22 29.30 -33.39
CA VAL A 176 25.75 29.43 -33.42
C VAL A 176 25.32 30.80 -32.91
N THR A 177 24.68 31.59 -33.78
CA THR A 177 24.02 32.86 -33.43
C THR A 177 22.52 32.67 -33.55
N LEU A 178 21.78 32.80 -32.45
CA LEU A 178 20.31 32.72 -32.42
C LEU A 178 19.72 34.06 -32.00
N ALA A 179 18.54 34.38 -32.52
CA ALA A 179 17.74 35.50 -32.01
C ALA A 179 17.13 35.15 -30.65
N ASP A 180 16.76 36.16 -29.85
CA ASP A 180 16.10 35.95 -28.57
C ASP A 180 14.79 35.15 -28.73
N GLY A 181 14.61 34.09 -27.94
CA GLY A 181 13.42 33.24 -27.98
C GLY A 181 13.66 31.79 -27.54
N PHE A 182 12.60 30.99 -27.51
CA PHE A 182 12.70 29.54 -27.32
C PHE A 182 13.00 28.88 -28.67
N HIS A 183 13.97 27.96 -28.69
CA HIS A 183 14.41 27.27 -29.90
C HIS A 183 14.29 25.77 -29.73
N ARG A 184 13.82 25.07 -30.77
CA ARG A 184 13.92 23.63 -30.91
C ARG A 184 15.11 23.28 -31.79
N SER A 185 15.83 22.23 -31.42
CA SER A 185 16.99 21.77 -32.18
C SER A 185 16.90 20.27 -32.44
N LEU A 186 17.02 19.87 -33.71
CA LEU A 186 17.18 18.49 -34.17
C LEU A 186 18.68 18.23 -34.37
N LEU A 187 19.17 17.11 -33.86
CA LEU A 187 20.55 16.66 -34.10
C LEU A 187 20.55 15.65 -35.27
N PHE A 188 21.26 15.99 -36.32
CA PHE A 188 21.50 15.15 -37.50
C PHE A 188 22.96 14.70 -37.49
N SER A 189 23.25 13.41 -37.61
CA SER A 189 24.63 12.93 -37.71
C SER A 189 24.88 12.23 -39.03
N GLU A 190 25.94 12.64 -39.71
CA GLU A 190 26.41 12.06 -40.96
C GLU A 190 27.94 12.09 -41.00
N GLY A 191 28.58 10.96 -41.35
CA GLY A 191 30.04 10.88 -41.50
C GLY A 191 30.85 11.13 -40.21
N GLY A 192 30.26 10.93 -39.03
CA GLY A 192 30.93 11.17 -37.74
C GLY A 192 30.89 12.63 -37.28
N GLN A 193 30.22 13.51 -38.02
CA GLN A 193 29.92 14.87 -37.59
C GLN A 193 28.46 14.98 -37.16
N THR A 194 28.18 15.91 -36.25
CA THR A 194 26.83 16.17 -35.76
C THR A 194 26.45 17.60 -36.13
N PHE A 195 25.32 17.74 -36.81
CA PHE A 195 24.76 18.99 -37.32
C PHE A 195 23.50 19.33 -36.52
N LEU A 196 23.37 20.59 -36.14
CA LEU A 196 22.23 21.09 -35.37
C LEU A 196 21.26 21.78 -36.33
N VAL A 197 20.09 21.19 -36.54
CA VAL A 197 19.01 21.75 -37.37
C VAL A 197 18.01 22.44 -36.45
N HIS A 198 17.98 23.77 -36.48
CA HIS A 198 17.11 24.57 -35.62
C HIS A 198 15.75 24.82 -36.26
N VAL A 199 14.69 24.66 -35.47
CA VAL A 199 13.33 25.08 -35.82
C VAL A 199 12.92 26.18 -34.84
N ARG A 200 12.58 27.35 -35.38
CA ARG A 200 12.06 28.48 -34.61
C ARG A 200 10.58 28.23 -34.33
N ASP A 201 10.21 28.09 -33.06
CA ASP A 201 8.80 28.11 -32.66
C ASP A 201 8.41 29.59 -32.45
N GLU A 202 7.74 30.19 -33.43
CA GLU A 202 7.12 31.53 -33.27
C GLU A 202 5.80 31.47 -32.48
N ASP A 203 5.74 30.67 -31.43
CA ASP A 203 4.47 30.25 -30.85
C ASP A 203 4.06 30.95 -29.55
N ASN A 204 2.75 31.17 -29.46
CA ASN A 204 2.04 31.73 -28.31
C ASN A 204 2.27 30.93 -27.01
N GLN A 205 2.01 31.56 -25.85
CA GLN A 205 2.17 30.99 -24.51
C GLN A 205 1.57 29.58 -24.33
N LYS A 206 0.49 29.22 -25.04
CA LYS A 206 -0.12 27.88 -24.91
C LYS A 206 0.76 26.76 -25.47
N THR A 207 1.54 27.05 -26.51
CA THR A 207 2.47 26.08 -27.09
C THR A 207 3.71 25.91 -26.22
N ILE A 208 4.21 27.01 -25.65
CA ILE A 208 5.30 26.98 -24.65
C ILE A 208 4.88 26.14 -23.45
N ASP A 209 3.71 26.40 -22.87
CA ASP A 209 3.16 25.61 -21.76
C ASP A 209 3.08 24.12 -22.10
N LYS A 210 2.64 23.78 -23.32
CA LYS A 210 2.52 22.38 -23.76
C LYS A 210 3.89 21.69 -23.73
N TYR A 211 4.93 22.34 -24.25
CA TYR A 211 6.26 21.73 -24.28
C TYR A 211 6.91 21.65 -22.90
N LEU A 212 6.75 22.66 -22.06
CA LEU A 212 7.20 22.59 -20.67
C LEU A 212 6.54 21.40 -19.96
N LEU A 213 5.22 21.20 -20.15
CA LEU A 213 4.50 20.07 -19.59
C LEU A 213 4.91 18.71 -20.19
N GLU A 214 5.28 18.65 -21.48
CA GLU A 214 5.82 17.45 -22.13
C GLU A 214 7.21 17.08 -21.54
N VAL A 215 8.10 18.06 -21.33
CA VAL A 215 9.43 17.84 -20.73
C VAL A 215 9.33 17.39 -19.27
N ALA A 216 8.35 17.89 -18.54
CA ALA A 216 8.07 17.44 -17.17
C ALA A 216 7.52 16.00 -17.12
N GLY A 217 6.96 15.47 -18.22
CA GLY A 217 6.47 14.09 -18.29
C GLY A 217 5.33 13.81 -17.32
N ASN A 218 5.46 12.80 -16.46
CA ASN A 218 4.49 12.46 -15.41
C ASN A 218 4.84 13.05 -14.02
N ARG A 219 5.89 13.90 -13.93
CA ARG A 219 6.32 14.50 -12.65
C ARG A 219 5.17 15.28 -12.01
N GLN A 220 4.89 14.95 -10.76
CA GLN A 220 3.92 15.65 -9.93
C GLN A 220 4.60 16.87 -9.28
N PRO A 221 3.85 17.95 -8.98
CA PRO A 221 4.39 19.11 -8.26
C PRO A 221 5.05 18.79 -6.91
N ASP A 222 4.73 17.63 -6.33
CA ASP A 222 5.25 17.17 -5.04
C ASP A 222 6.50 16.28 -5.19
N ASP A 223 6.89 15.91 -6.42
CA ASP A 223 8.14 15.18 -6.67
C ASP A 223 9.34 16.11 -6.44
N HIS A 224 10.35 15.66 -5.70
CA HIS A 224 11.54 16.47 -5.50
C HIS A 224 12.32 16.66 -6.83
N PRO A 225 12.78 17.88 -7.16
CA PRO A 225 13.39 18.18 -8.47
C PRO A 225 14.65 17.34 -8.76
N LEU A 226 15.36 16.92 -7.70
CA LEU A 226 16.58 16.12 -7.79
C LEU A 226 16.34 14.59 -7.78
N ALA A 227 15.09 14.12 -7.73
CA ALA A 227 14.77 12.70 -7.52
C ALA A 227 15.34 11.75 -8.58
N ALA A 228 15.56 12.24 -9.80
CA ALA A 228 16.13 11.47 -10.91
C ALA A 228 17.67 11.39 -10.88
N ARG A 229 18.36 12.14 -10.01
CA ARG A 229 19.82 12.19 -9.99
C ARG A 229 20.43 10.95 -9.32
N PRO A 230 21.59 10.45 -9.81
CA PRO A 230 22.35 9.43 -9.10
C PRO A 230 22.64 9.85 -7.65
N LEU A 231 22.65 8.89 -6.72
CA LEU A 231 22.81 9.12 -5.28
C LEU A 231 21.73 10.01 -4.63
N TYR A 232 20.60 10.30 -5.28
CA TYR A 232 19.50 11.06 -4.66
C TYR A 232 19.04 10.48 -3.30
N PRO A 233 18.88 9.15 -3.11
CA PRO A 233 18.52 8.60 -1.80
C PRO A 233 19.55 8.96 -0.70
N LEU A 234 20.85 8.88 -1.04
CA LEU A 234 21.93 9.28 -0.14
C LEU A 234 21.88 10.78 0.15
N PHE A 235 21.64 11.62 -0.87
CA PHE A 235 21.44 13.06 -0.70
C PHE A 235 20.26 13.38 0.22
N ARG A 236 19.08 12.78 -0.01
CA ARG A 236 17.92 12.96 0.86
C ARG A 236 18.24 12.58 2.30
N ALA A 237 18.91 11.45 2.51
CA ALA A 237 19.30 11.01 3.84
C ALA A 237 20.23 12.01 4.53
N VAL A 238 21.24 12.52 3.82
CA VAL A 238 22.16 13.53 4.32
C VAL A 238 21.43 14.86 4.58
N ASP A 239 20.59 15.33 3.67
CA ASP A 239 19.83 16.57 3.86
C ASP A 239 18.83 16.48 5.02
N LEU A 240 18.13 15.35 5.18
CA LEU A 240 17.26 15.10 6.33
C LEU A 240 18.05 15.13 7.64
N ILE A 241 19.20 14.44 7.72
CA ILE A 241 20.01 14.40 8.94
C ILE A 241 20.61 15.78 9.22
N VAL A 242 21.34 16.36 8.28
CA VAL A 242 22.06 17.64 8.45
C VAL A 242 21.08 18.80 8.62
N GLY A 243 19.99 18.79 7.85
CA GLY A 243 18.97 19.82 7.87
C GLY A 243 18.17 19.86 9.17
N THR A 244 17.89 18.69 9.78
CA THR A 244 17.08 18.60 11.00
C THR A 244 17.91 18.52 12.30
N CYS A 245 19.11 17.93 12.27
CA CYS A 245 20.02 17.82 13.42
C CYS A 245 21.03 18.98 13.45
N LYS A 246 20.54 20.23 13.48
CA LYS A 246 21.41 21.41 13.49
C LYS A 246 22.44 21.36 14.63
N PRO A 247 23.64 21.93 14.44
CA PRO A 247 24.65 22.02 15.49
C PRO A 247 24.13 22.86 16.67
N SER A 248 23.58 22.22 17.69
CA SER A 248 23.12 22.92 18.90
C SER A 248 24.29 23.30 19.81
N ASN A 249 25.48 22.73 19.60
CA ASN A 249 26.66 22.91 20.44
C ASN A 249 27.91 23.14 19.58
N THR A 250 28.27 24.40 19.38
CA THR A 250 29.52 24.78 18.72
C THR A 250 30.72 24.17 19.46
N GLY A 251 31.59 23.46 18.74
CA GLY A 251 32.78 22.80 19.30
C GLY A 251 32.58 21.35 19.76
N LYS A 252 31.40 20.76 19.54
CA LYS A 252 31.16 19.32 19.71
C LYS A 252 31.43 18.56 18.42
N LEU A 253 31.99 17.36 18.54
CA LEU A 253 32.20 16.47 17.42
C LEU A 253 30.85 15.93 16.97
N GLN A 254 30.59 16.02 15.67
CA GLN A 254 29.34 15.61 15.04
C GLN A 254 29.65 14.90 13.73
N LEU A 255 29.09 13.72 13.57
CA LEU A 255 29.45 12.77 12.52
C LEU A 255 28.18 12.11 11.98
N ILE A 256 28.23 11.64 10.74
CA ILE A 256 27.22 10.72 10.19
C ILE A 256 27.92 9.39 9.96
N ALA A 257 27.56 8.38 10.77
CA ALA A 257 28.00 7.02 10.50
C ALA A 257 27.16 6.43 9.36
N ILE A 258 27.83 5.80 8.40
CA ILE A 258 27.24 5.22 7.19
C ILE A 258 27.76 3.79 7.04
N TRP A 259 26.86 2.81 6.94
CA TRP A 259 27.23 1.41 6.75
C TRP A 259 26.13 0.62 6.09
N ASN A 260 26.50 -0.50 5.45
CA ASN A 260 25.54 -1.52 5.06
C ASN A 260 25.28 -2.42 6.27
N GLU A 261 24.03 -2.59 6.64
CA GLU A 261 23.60 -3.64 7.57
C GLU A 261 22.50 -4.49 6.96
N ALA A 262 22.36 -5.71 7.47
CA ALA A 262 21.23 -6.56 7.18
C ALA A 262 20.09 -6.22 8.14
N THR A 263 19.17 -5.34 7.74
CA THR A 263 17.88 -5.21 8.45
C THR A 263 16.93 -6.22 7.84
N ASP A 264 16.43 -7.18 8.61
CA ASP A 264 15.49 -8.20 8.13
C ASP A 264 16.03 -9.06 6.95
N ASN A 265 17.36 -9.25 6.90
CA ASN A 265 18.13 -9.86 5.80
C ASN A 265 18.19 -9.03 4.49
N VAL A 266 17.73 -7.77 4.51
CA VAL A 266 17.90 -6.83 3.39
C VAL A 266 19.20 -6.08 3.62
N PRO A 267 20.14 -6.10 2.67
CA PRO A 267 21.24 -5.15 2.73
C PRO A 267 20.65 -3.75 2.51
N VAL A 268 20.64 -2.96 3.58
CA VAL A 268 20.24 -1.56 3.59
C VAL A 268 21.44 -0.71 3.98
N THR A 269 21.52 0.50 3.44
CA THR A 269 22.48 1.48 3.97
C THR A 269 21.80 2.27 5.06
N LYS A 270 22.45 2.32 6.23
CA LYS A 270 22.00 3.11 7.35
C LYS A 270 22.91 4.30 7.55
N LEU A 271 22.28 5.46 7.72
CA LEU A 271 22.92 6.71 8.06
C LEU A 271 22.44 7.13 9.44
N ARG A 272 23.38 7.34 10.37
CA ARG A 272 23.06 7.71 11.76
C ARG A 272 23.86 8.92 12.20
N PHE A 273 23.17 9.92 12.74
CA PHE A 273 23.82 11.05 13.38
C PHE A 273 24.42 10.66 14.73
N LEU A 274 25.71 10.97 14.92
CA LEU A 274 26.47 10.73 16.14
C LEU A 274 27.05 12.05 16.67
N SER A 275 27.11 12.19 18.00
CA SER A 275 27.76 13.35 18.62
C SER A 275 28.39 13.03 19.98
N ASP A 276 29.42 13.76 20.40
CA ASP A 276 29.96 13.72 21.76
C ASP A 276 29.17 14.60 22.75
N ALA A 277 28.09 15.26 22.31
CA ALA A 277 27.19 16.01 23.17
C ALA A 277 26.22 15.09 23.94
N ASN A 278 25.89 15.45 25.19
CA ASN A 278 24.92 14.70 26.01
C ASN A 278 23.45 15.03 25.70
N ARG A 279 23.19 16.05 24.87
CA ARG A 279 21.84 16.51 24.51
C ARG A 279 21.87 17.07 23.10
N PHE A 280 21.20 16.40 22.17
CA PHE A 280 21.10 16.81 20.77
C PHE A 280 19.88 16.14 20.12
N THR A 281 19.35 16.81 19.10
CA THR A 281 18.37 16.23 18.18
C THR A 281 19.08 15.20 17.32
N ASN A 282 18.51 14.01 17.20
CA ASN A 282 19.13 12.91 16.47
C ASN A 282 18.21 12.39 15.36
N ALA A 283 18.84 11.87 14.32
CA ALA A 283 18.17 11.27 13.18
C ALA A 283 18.91 10.03 12.71
N THR A 284 18.14 9.04 12.27
CA THR A 284 18.62 7.87 11.53
C THR A 284 17.80 7.77 10.25
N VAL A 285 18.48 7.62 9.12
CA VAL A 285 17.84 7.32 7.84
C VAL A 285 18.31 5.95 7.39
N THR A 286 17.36 5.09 7.03
CA THR A 286 17.64 3.78 6.43
C THR A 286 17.22 3.82 4.98
N LEU A 287 18.19 3.74 4.07
CA LEU A 287 17.92 3.67 2.64
C LEU A 287 17.26 2.34 2.30
N ALA A 288 16.30 2.35 1.36
CA ALA A 288 15.60 1.17 0.89
C ALA A 288 16.54 0.11 0.28
N HIS A 289 17.72 0.54 -0.17
CA HIS A 289 18.74 -0.31 -0.80
C HIS A 289 20.13 0.03 -0.25
N ALA A 290 20.96 -0.99 -0.10
CA ALA A 290 22.38 -0.82 0.18
C ALA A 290 23.12 -0.14 -0.98
N LEU A 291 24.10 0.69 -0.63
CA LEU A 291 25.14 1.21 -1.51
C LEU A 291 26.19 0.12 -1.70
N PRO A 292 26.34 -0.47 -2.91
CA PRO A 292 27.27 -1.56 -3.17
C PRO A 292 28.72 -1.24 -2.78
N GLU A 293 29.10 0.04 -2.86
CA GLU A 293 30.44 0.52 -2.57
C GLU A 293 30.82 0.38 -1.08
N LEU A 294 29.83 0.23 -0.19
CA LEU A 294 30.03 0.04 1.25
C LEU A 294 30.15 -1.43 1.67
N GLU A 295 29.99 -2.38 0.75
CA GLU A 295 29.92 -3.80 1.07
C GLU A 295 31.23 -4.33 1.69
N GLY A 296 31.13 -4.92 2.89
CA GLY A 296 32.28 -5.47 3.63
C GLY A 296 33.25 -4.41 4.19
N LYS A 297 32.87 -3.13 4.21
CA LYS A 297 33.73 -2.02 4.66
C LYS A 297 33.53 -1.61 6.12
N GLY A 298 32.56 -2.23 6.79
CA GLY A 298 32.18 -1.89 8.16
C GLY A 298 31.56 -0.49 8.26
N GLN A 299 31.65 0.10 9.45
CA GLN A 299 31.13 1.43 9.71
C GLN A 299 32.10 2.52 9.26
N LEU A 300 31.66 3.33 8.30
CA LEU A 300 32.37 4.51 7.84
C LEU A 300 31.69 5.78 8.35
N VAL A 301 32.39 6.89 8.25
CA VAL A 301 32.00 8.19 8.78
C VAL A 301 32.14 9.26 7.72
N LEU A 302 31.08 10.03 7.54
CA LEU A 302 31.09 11.32 6.85
C LEU A 302 31.08 12.43 7.92
N GLU A 303 32.12 13.27 7.94
CA GLU A 303 32.17 14.41 8.85
C GLU A 303 31.07 15.42 8.52
N LEU A 304 30.53 16.12 9.51
CA LEU A 304 29.38 17.00 9.29
C LEU A 304 29.67 18.15 8.30
N SER A 305 30.92 18.65 8.25
CA SER A 305 31.36 19.66 7.27
C SER A 305 31.33 19.13 5.84
N ASP A 306 31.72 17.88 5.64
CA ASP A 306 31.70 17.23 4.33
C ASP A 306 30.25 16.91 3.92
N ALA A 307 29.42 16.49 4.87
CA ALA A 307 27.99 16.29 4.66
C ALA A 307 27.26 17.58 4.25
N GLU A 308 27.59 18.71 4.88
CA GLU A 308 27.06 20.03 4.49
C GLU A 308 27.58 20.46 3.12
N THR A 309 28.85 20.17 2.81
CA THR A 309 29.42 20.42 1.47
C THR A 309 28.69 19.60 0.40
N PHE A 310 28.48 18.31 0.64
CA PHE A 310 27.71 17.43 -0.25
C PHE A 310 26.30 17.98 -0.46
N ARG A 311 25.60 18.31 0.62
CA ARG A 311 24.25 18.87 0.61
C ARG A 311 24.14 20.14 -0.22
N GLN A 312 25.09 21.07 -0.08
CA GLN A 312 25.10 22.33 -0.82
C GLN A 312 25.40 22.11 -2.31
N LEU A 313 26.39 21.27 -2.61
CA LEU A 313 26.87 21.09 -3.98
C LEU A 313 26.00 20.13 -4.81
N PHE A 314 25.27 19.20 -4.19
CA PHE A 314 24.38 18.25 -4.89
C PHE A 314 23.25 18.93 -5.67
N GLN A 315 22.92 20.18 -5.29
CA GLN A 315 21.93 21.00 -5.98
C GLN A 315 22.45 21.59 -7.31
N HIS A 316 23.76 21.54 -7.57
CA HIS A 316 24.38 22.06 -8.80
C HIS A 316 24.36 21.04 -9.95
N ASP A 317 24.59 21.47 -11.19
CA ASP A 317 24.51 20.62 -12.41
C ASP A 317 25.69 19.65 -12.61
N CYS A 318 26.24 19.09 -11.53
CA CYS A 318 27.20 17.99 -11.56
C CYS A 318 26.54 16.68 -11.15
N GLN A 319 27.00 15.56 -11.73
CA GLN A 319 26.63 14.23 -11.28
C GLN A 319 27.54 13.81 -10.13
N TRP A 320 26.94 13.17 -9.13
CA TRP A 320 27.64 12.63 -7.99
C TRP A 320 27.67 11.11 -8.05
N HIS A 321 28.80 10.51 -7.70
CA HIS A 321 28.96 9.07 -7.59
C HIS A 321 29.88 8.70 -6.43
N MET A 322 29.83 7.44 -6.02
CA MET A 322 30.80 6.90 -5.08
C MET A 322 32.02 6.39 -5.86
N SER A 323 33.20 6.62 -5.31
CA SER A 323 34.48 6.15 -5.84
C SER A 323 35.19 5.32 -4.79
N ILE A 324 35.67 4.15 -5.19
CA ILE A 324 36.49 3.27 -4.36
C ILE A 324 37.90 3.31 -4.94
N ASP A 325 38.87 3.76 -4.15
CA ASP A 325 40.29 3.64 -4.48
C ASP A 325 41.00 2.72 -3.47
N ASP A 326 42.28 2.42 -3.71
CA ASP A 326 43.06 1.50 -2.87
C ASP A 326 43.24 1.97 -1.43
N GLN A 327 42.85 3.22 -1.11
CA GLN A 327 43.09 3.85 0.19
C GLN A 327 41.81 4.25 0.93
N ALA A 328 40.71 4.56 0.23
CA ALA A 328 39.48 5.02 0.85
C ALA A 328 38.24 4.93 -0.09
N ILE A 329 37.07 5.16 0.51
CA ILE A 329 35.82 5.36 -0.23
C ILE A 329 35.51 6.86 -0.18
N SER A 330 35.19 7.46 -1.33
CA SER A 330 34.86 8.88 -1.41
C SER A 330 33.57 9.12 -2.18
N ILE A 331 32.84 10.17 -1.80
CA ILE A 331 31.73 10.74 -2.55
C ILE A 331 32.32 11.86 -3.42
N VAL A 332 32.16 11.76 -4.74
CA VAL A 332 32.80 12.66 -5.71
C VAL A 332 31.80 13.21 -6.71
N ASP A 333 32.05 14.43 -7.17
CA ASP A 333 31.34 15.02 -8.31
C ASP A 333 32.13 14.86 -9.62
N ASP A 334 31.47 15.11 -10.75
CA ASP A 334 32.07 15.13 -12.09
C ASP A 334 32.43 16.55 -12.57
N ALA A 335 32.49 17.53 -11.65
CA ALA A 335 32.81 18.91 -12.01
C ALA A 335 34.28 19.05 -12.43
N LYS A 336 34.59 20.09 -13.21
CA LYS A 336 35.98 20.40 -13.61
C LYS A 336 36.93 20.58 -12.42
N SER A 337 36.40 21.13 -11.32
CA SER A 337 37.08 21.22 -10.03
C SER A 337 36.46 20.19 -9.11
N GLN A 338 36.82 18.92 -9.30
CA GLN A 338 36.18 17.78 -8.63
C GLN A 338 36.18 17.95 -7.10
N ALA A 339 34.99 17.96 -6.49
CA ALA A 339 34.89 17.79 -5.04
C ALA A 339 35.09 16.31 -4.68
N ARG A 340 35.87 16.05 -3.62
CA ARG A 340 36.10 14.70 -3.11
C ARG A 340 35.94 14.69 -1.59
N LEU A 341 34.92 13.96 -1.13
CA LEU A 341 34.55 13.85 0.28
C LEU A 341 34.83 12.42 0.75
N THR A 342 35.83 12.25 1.61
CA THR A 342 36.35 10.92 1.96
C THR A 342 35.65 10.35 3.19
N LEU A 343 35.09 9.14 3.06
CA LEU A 343 34.51 8.38 4.16
C LEU A 343 35.62 7.72 4.98
N ARG A 344 35.67 8.04 6.28
CA ARG A 344 36.71 7.56 7.20
C ARG A 344 36.20 6.38 8.05
N PRO A 345 37.01 5.38 8.39
CA PRO A 345 36.59 4.32 9.30
C PRO A 345 36.15 4.86 10.67
N ILE A 346 35.07 4.31 11.24
CA ILE A 346 34.63 4.67 12.61
C ILE A 346 35.72 4.43 13.66
N ALA A 347 36.64 3.50 13.38
CA ALA A 347 37.79 3.17 14.21
C ALA A 347 38.64 4.40 14.57
N ASN A 348 38.67 5.42 13.70
CA ASN A 348 39.42 6.65 13.90
C ASN A 348 38.83 7.57 14.98
N TYR A 349 37.66 7.23 15.54
CA TYR A 349 36.93 8.04 16.51
C TYR A 349 36.57 7.26 17.79
N LEU A 350 37.13 6.06 18.00
CA LEU A 350 36.83 5.21 19.16
C LEU A 350 37.33 5.76 20.50
N ASP A 351 38.30 6.67 20.47
CA ASP A 351 38.80 7.41 21.63
C ASP A 351 37.82 8.52 22.09
N VAL A 352 36.86 8.89 21.24
CA VAL A 352 35.83 9.88 21.54
C VAL A 352 34.58 9.18 22.08
N LYS A 353 34.01 9.71 23.17
CA LYS A 353 32.74 9.23 23.74
C LYS A 353 31.55 9.66 22.86
N LEU A 354 31.39 9.02 21.71
CA LEU A 354 30.26 9.24 20.80
C LEU A 354 28.95 8.71 21.41
N ARG A 355 27.84 9.38 21.06
CA ARG A 355 26.48 9.04 21.47
C ARG A 355 25.55 8.98 20.27
N GLN A 356 24.49 8.19 20.41
CA GLN A 356 23.42 8.02 19.44
C GLN A 356 22.04 8.29 20.07
N GLY A 357 20.99 8.37 19.26
CA GLY A 357 19.61 8.42 19.76
C GLY A 357 19.26 7.20 20.62
N ALA A 358 18.62 7.44 21.77
CA ALA A 358 18.17 6.38 22.66
C ALA A 358 16.91 5.69 22.10
N LYS A 359 16.76 4.40 22.38
CA LYS A 359 15.47 3.72 22.15
C LYS A 359 14.46 4.18 23.20
N LEU A 360 13.50 4.97 22.76
CA LEU A 360 12.46 5.52 23.63
C LEU A 360 11.39 4.47 23.96
N GLY A 361 10.75 4.65 25.11
CA GLY A 361 9.73 3.74 25.65
C GLY A 361 8.38 3.80 24.94
N LEU A 362 7.32 4.13 25.67
CA LEU A 362 5.95 4.04 25.19
C LEU A 362 5.69 5.06 24.08
N ARG A 363 5.34 4.58 22.88
CA ARG A 363 4.92 5.41 21.74
C ARG A 363 3.47 5.83 21.98
N THR A 364 3.23 7.11 22.23
CA THR A 364 1.88 7.63 22.50
C THR A 364 1.53 8.79 21.58
N ARG A 365 0.24 9.16 21.53
CA ARG A 365 -0.23 10.40 20.88
C ARG A 365 0.26 10.48 19.42
N HIS A 366 -0.09 9.46 18.64
CA HIS A 366 0.26 9.37 17.23
C HIS A 366 -0.38 10.50 16.41
N PHE A 367 0.43 11.11 15.56
CA PHE A 367 0.03 12.21 14.70
C PHE A 367 0.56 12.03 13.27
N GLN A 368 -0.03 12.77 12.35
CA GLN A 368 0.53 13.06 11.03
C GLN A 368 1.00 14.52 11.01
N ALA A 369 2.27 14.73 10.70
CA ALA A 369 2.81 16.05 10.42
C ALA A 369 2.59 16.37 8.94
N THR A 370 1.59 17.20 8.64
CA THR A 370 1.17 17.42 7.25
C THR A 370 2.18 18.28 6.49
N CYS A 371 2.51 17.88 5.26
CA CYS A 371 3.41 18.61 4.37
C CYS A 371 2.94 20.05 4.16
N THR A 372 1.63 20.22 3.93
CA THR A 372 1.00 21.55 3.77
C THR A 372 1.12 22.36 5.07
N GLY A 373 0.83 21.78 6.23
CA GLY A 373 0.92 22.44 7.53
C GLY A 373 2.36 22.83 7.90
N MET A 374 3.34 21.98 7.59
CA MET A 374 4.77 22.28 7.80
C MET A 374 5.24 23.45 6.91
N LYS A 375 4.88 23.48 5.62
CA LYS A 375 5.21 24.59 4.71
C LYS A 375 4.61 25.92 5.18
N ALA A 376 3.32 25.90 5.54
CA ALA A 376 2.64 27.06 6.09
C ALA A 376 3.28 27.53 7.39
N SER A 377 3.59 26.61 8.30
CA SER A 377 4.21 26.91 9.59
C SER A 377 5.61 27.51 9.45
N ALA A 378 6.43 26.98 8.54
CA ALA A 378 7.75 27.54 8.23
C ALA A 378 7.64 28.97 7.68
N SER A 379 6.75 29.21 6.71
CA SER A 379 6.54 30.54 6.14
C SER A 379 6.02 31.56 7.16
N ASN A 380 5.05 31.14 7.99
CA ASN A 380 4.52 31.97 9.07
C ASN A 380 5.59 32.34 10.10
N LEU A 381 6.48 31.39 10.43
CA LEU A 381 7.58 31.65 11.35
C LEU A 381 8.59 32.64 10.77
N GLU A 382 8.95 32.52 9.49
CA GLU A 382 9.85 33.46 8.82
C GLU A 382 9.27 34.88 8.79
N MET A 383 7.97 35.00 8.48
CA MET A 383 7.26 36.29 8.51
C MET A 383 7.23 36.87 9.92
N ALA A 384 6.90 36.05 10.92
CA ALA A 384 6.86 36.48 12.32
C ALA A 384 8.25 36.91 12.83
N ALA A 385 9.31 36.19 12.46
CA ALA A 385 10.69 36.56 12.77
C ALA A 385 11.09 37.90 12.13
N ALA A 386 10.76 38.12 10.85
CA ALA A 386 11.05 39.38 10.18
C ALA A 386 10.29 40.57 10.80
N LEU A 387 9.02 40.38 11.17
CA LEU A 387 8.22 41.39 11.86
C LEU A 387 8.77 41.69 13.25
N PHE A 388 9.20 40.66 13.98
CA PHE A 388 9.82 40.80 15.29
C PHE A 388 11.15 41.53 15.24
N ASP A 389 12.03 41.19 14.30
CA ASP A 389 13.31 41.87 14.10
C ASP A 389 13.10 43.36 13.76
N LYS A 390 12.09 43.65 12.92
CA LYS A 390 11.69 45.02 12.60
C LYS A 390 11.19 45.77 13.84
N ALA A 391 10.35 45.13 14.66
CA ALA A 391 9.84 45.71 15.91
C ALA A 391 10.95 45.94 16.94
N ASN A 392 11.87 44.99 17.10
CA ASN A 392 13.01 45.09 18.02
C ASN A 392 13.98 46.20 17.63
N ARG A 393 14.24 46.42 16.33
CA ARG A 393 15.05 47.55 15.85
C ARG A 393 14.43 48.92 16.15
N ALA A 394 13.10 48.97 16.31
CA ALA A 394 12.37 50.18 16.64
C ALA A 394 12.29 50.45 18.16
N GLN A 395 12.77 49.53 19.00
CA GLN A 395 12.70 49.63 20.45
C GLN A 395 14.06 50.00 21.08
N PRO A 396 14.08 50.79 22.18
CA PRO A 396 15.31 51.13 22.89
C PRO A 396 16.02 49.93 23.52
N ALA A 397 15.27 48.87 23.84
CA ALA A 397 15.78 47.61 24.37
C ALA A 397 15.15 46.45 23.58
N ALA A 398 15.98 45.56 23.03
CA ALA A 398 15.51 44.43 22.24
C ALA A 398 14.85 43.37 23.14
N ASN A 399 13.65 42.93 22.76
CA ASN A 399 13.02 41.78 23.42
C ASN A 399 13.74 40.49 23.02
N PRO A 400 13.85 39.51 23.94
CA PRO A 400 14.43 38.22 23.62
C PRO A 400 13.55 37.46 22.62
N THR A 401 14.16 36.91 21.57
CA THR A 401 13.48 36.05 20.61
C THR A 401 12.98 34.78 21.31
N PRO A 402 11.72 34.36 21.10
CA PRO A 402 11.23 33.08 21.61
C PRO A 402 12.10 31.92 21.13
N LYS A 403 12.32 30.93 22.00
CA LYS A 403 13.15 29.75 21.69
C LYS A 403 12.37 28.43 21.74
N ARG A 404 11.08 28.50 22.08
CA ARG A 404 10.24 27.34 22.40
C ARG A 404 8.79 27.56 21.99
N LEU A 405 8.13 26.46 21.64
CA LEU A 405 6.71 26.38 21.31
C LEU A 405 5.99 25.62 22.41
N GLN A 406 4.83 26.12 22.80
CA GLN A 406 3.97 25.58 23.86
C GLN A 406 2.74 24.93 23.25
N TRP A 407 2.19 23.91 23.93
CA TRP A 407 0.90 23.34 23.57
C TRP A 407 -0.21 24.32 23.92
N LEU A 408 -0.99 24.72 22.92
CA LEU A 408 -2.14 25.60 23.06
C LEU A 408 -3.40 24.73 23.24
N SER A 409 -4.18 25.02 24.27
CA SER A 409 -5.40 24.27 24.63
C SER A 409 -6.69 24.92 24.11
N GLU A 410 -6.61 25.74 23.06
CA GLU A 410 -7.78 26.42 22.47
C GLU A 410 -8.45 25.55 21.40
N GLY A 411 -9.07 24.43 21.78
CA GLY A 411 -9.84 23.59 20.85
C GLY A 411 -9.97 22.12 21.23
N ALA A 412 -10.60 21.32 20.35
CA ALA A 412 -10.74 19.87 20.51
C ALA A 412 -9.44 19.09 20.19
N THR A 413 -8.45 19.74 19.58
CA THR A 413 -7.16 19.17 19.17
C THR A 413 -6.01 20.07 19.66
N PRO A 414 -4.94 19.50 20.26
CA PRO A 414 -3.83 20.30 20.74
C PRO A 414 -3.03 20.90 19.57
N GLU A 415 -2.85 22.22 19.58
CA GLU A 415 -1.99 22.95 18.65
C GLU A 415 -0.69 23.36 19.33
N VAL A 416 0.31 23.80 18.56
CA VAL A 416 1.54 24.39 19.13
C VAL A 416 1.69 25.84 18.73
N GLY A 417 2.20 26.67 19.64
CA GLY A 417 2.33 28.10 19.40
C GLY A 417 2.97 28.83 20.57
N PHE A 418 2.70 30.13 20.68
CA PHE A 418 3.23 30.96 21.77
C PHE A 418 2.08 31.44 22.67
N ALA A 419 2.05 31.02 23.93
CA ALA A 419 0.97 31.42 24.84
C ALA A 419 1.12 32.87 25.34
N ASN A 420 2.34 33.35 25.62
CA ASN A 420 2.57 34.62 26.36
C ASN A 420 3.72 35.50 25.82
N ALA A 421 4.11 35.39 24.54
CA ALA A 421 5.18 36.23 23.99
C ALA A 421 4.60 37.50 23.35
N HIS A 422 4.78 38.69 23.95
CA HIS A 422 4.15 39.98 23.57
C HIS A 422 3.83 40.20 22.06
N ILE A 423 4.78 39.92 21.15
CA ILE A 423 4.62 40.13 19.69
C ILE A 423 4.18 38.84 18.96
N TYR A 424 4.41 37.67 19.56
CA TYR A 424 4.12 36.35 19.00
C TYR A 424 2.87 35.67 19.59
N SER A 425 2.23 36.31 20.57
CA SER A 425 1.12 35.75 21.37
C SER A 425 -0.06 35.40 20.46
N GLY A 426 -0.58 34.18 20.60
CA GLY A 426 -1.72 33.71 19.81
C GLY A 426 -1.37 33.23 18.39
N LEU A 427 -0.09 33.19 18.00
CA LEU A 427 0.32 32.47 16.80
C LEU A 427 0.30 30.97 17.06
N SER A 428 -0.54 30.25 16.32
CA SER A 428 -0.54 28.79 16.28
C SER A 428 0.03 28.25 14.97
N TYR A 429 0.59 27.05 15.05
CA TYR A 429 1.23 26.34 13.94
C TYR A 429 0.53 24.99 13.75
N PRO A 430 -0.52 24.93 12.91
CA PRO A 430 -1.33 23.74 12.72
C PRO A 430 -0.67 22.79 11.71
N PHE A 431 0.43 22.15 12.12
CA PHE A 431 1.12 21.16 11.28
C PHE A 431 0.88 19.71 11.73
N LEU A 432 0.17 19.50 12.84
CA LEU A 432 -0.07 18.18 13.43
C LEU A 432 -1.55 17.81 13.34
N GLU A 433 -1.84 16.64 12.80
CA GLU A 433 -3.17 16.02 12.82
C GLU A 433 -3.13 14.75 13.68
N PHE A 434 -3.84 14.76 14.81
CA PHE A 434 -3.86 13.62 15.74
C PHE A 434 -4.89 12.58 15.31
N THR A 435 -4.50 11.30 15.40
CA THR A 435 -5.30 10.16 14.93
C THR A 435 -6.48 9.77 15.85
N ALA A 436 -6.52 10.26 17.09
CA ALA A 436 -7.57 10.00 18.08
C ALA A 436 -7.64 11.17 19.09
N PRO A 437 -8.77 11.38 19.81
CA PRO A 437 -8.85 12.39 20.86
C PRO A 437 -7.77 12.14 21.91
N THR A 438 -6.87 13.11 22.06
CA THR A 438 -5.63 12.95 22.82
C THR A 438 -5.88 13.05 24.32
N MET A 439 -5.21 12.19 25.10
CA MET A 439 -4.93 12.52 26.50
C MET A 439 -4.12 13.82 26.54
N ALA A 440 -4.41 14.68 27.52
CA ALA A 440 -3.71 15.95 27.70
C ALA A 440 -2.19 15.75 27.67
N ILE A 441 -1.50 16.59 26.91
CA ILE A 441 -0.03 16.69 26.94
C ILE A 441 0.32 17.58 28.12
N ASP A 442 1.34 17.21 28.90
CA ASP A 442 1.83 18.06 29.99
C ASP A 442 2.25 19.43 29.41
N PRO A 443 1.64 20.55 29.86
CA PRO A 443 1.99 21.89 29.38
C PRO A 443 3.46 22.27 29.61
N GLN A 444 4.16 21.58 30.52
CA GLN A 444 5.59 21.80 30.78
C GLN A 444 6.52 21.16 29.73
N MET A 445 6.00 20.26 28.89
CA MET A 445 6.72 19.61 27.80
C MET A 445 6.68 20.45 26.54
N GLU A 446 7.58 21.42 26.42
CA GLU A 446 7.60 22.36 25.31
C GLU A 446 8.51 21.86 24.17
N LEU A 447 8.27 22.33 22.95
CA LEU A 447 9.11 21.99 21.79
C LEU A 447 10.18 23.06 21.58
N SER A 448 11.39 22.67 21.17
CA SER A 448 12.37 23.66 20.74
C SER A 448 11.98 24.25 19.39
N LEU A 449 11.84 25.58 19.34
CA LEU A 449 11.51 26.28 18.10
C LEU A 449 12.57 26.03 17.01
N ALA A 450 13.84 25.98 17.38
CA ALA A 450 14.94 25.79 16.43
C ALA A 450 14.89 24.39 15.77
N ASP A 451 14.60 23.36 16.55
CA ASP A 451 14.54 21.97 16.08
C ASP A 451 13.30 21.73 15.20
N ILE A 452 12.13 22.23 15.64
CA ILE A 452 10.88 22.10 14.89
C ILE A 452 10.89 22.95 13.60
N ALA A 453 11.44 24.17 13.64
CA ALA A 453 11.59 24.98 12.43
C ALA A 453 12.52 24.32 11.40
N ALA A 454 13.58 23.66 11.88
CA ALA A 454 14.49 22.90 11.03
C ALA A 454 13.75 21.70 10.39
N LEU A 455 12.95 20.96 11.16
CA LEU A 455 12.11 19.88 10.66
C LEU A 455 11.14 20.36 9.59
N TRP A 456 10.37 21.44 9.85
CA TRP A 456 9.41 21.98 8.89
C TRP A 456 10.07 22.36 7.57
N LYS A 457 11.20 23.06 7.62
CA LYS A 457 11.91 23.53 6.43
C LYS A 457 12.49 22.39 5.61
N THR A 458 13.10 21.40 6.27
CA THR A 458 13.81 20.32 5.59
C THR A 458 12.85 19.22 5.13
N ALA A 459 12.00 18.69 6.02
CA ALA A 459 11.19 17.52 5.69
C ALA A 459 10.07 17.84 4.68
N SER A 460 9.50 19.04 4.72
CA SER A 460 8.43 19.42 3.79
C SER A 460 8.87 19.58 2.33
N ALA A 461 10.19 19.63 2.07
CA ALA A 461 10.74 19.63 0.71
C ALA A 461 10.48 18.31 -0.04
N TYR A 462 10.15 17.24 0.68
CA TYR A 462 9.98 15.89 0.14
C TYR A 462 8.52 15.48 -0.12
N GLY A 463 7.58 16.42 -0.02
CA GLY A 463 6.22 16.25 -0.57
C GLY A 463 5.27 15.34 0.23
N GLU A 464 5.73 14.64 1.26
CA GLU A 464 4.93 13.67 2.02
C GLU A 464 4.51 14.16 3.42
N ASP A 465 3.33 13.70 3.88
CA ASP A 465 2.90 13.82 5.27
C ASP A 465 3.66 12.79 6.13
N LEU A 466 4.27 13.24 7.23
CA LEU A 466 5.13 12.38 8.05
C LEU A 466 4.38 11.78 9.23
N ALA A 467 4.45 10.46 9.40
CA ALA A 467 3.95 9.79 10.59
C ALA A 467 4.87 10.05 11.80
N GLY A 468 4.27 10.37 12.95
CA GLY A 468 5.01 10.64 14.17
C GLY A 468 4.24 10.33 15.44
N TYR A 469 4.90 10.53 16.57
CA TYR A 469 4.35 10.29 17.90
C TYR A 469 5.08 11.13 18.95
N ILE A 470 4.48 11.24 20.13
CA ILE A 470 5.13 11.82 21.31
C ILE A 470 5.51 10.66 22.23
N ALA A 471 6.80 10.51 22.52
CA ALA A 471 7.26 9.52 23.47
C ALA A 471 6.93 10.00 24.89
N ASP A 472 6.15 9.20 25.61
CA ASP A 472 5.77 9.47 27.01
C ASP A 472 6.46 8.44 27.91
N SER A 473 7.41 8.94 28.68
CA SER A 473 8.14 8.20 29.70
C SER A 473 8.57 9.23 30.76
N ASP A 474 8.83 8.75 31.98
CA ASP A 474 9.16 9.57 33.16
C ASP A 474 10.00 10.78 32.72
N VAL A 475 9.50 12.01 32.93
CA VAL A 475 9.95 13.35 32.45
C VAL A 475 11.36 13.50 31.83
N ALA A 476 12.35 12.73 32.27
CA ALA A 476 13.72 12.65 31.78
C ALA A 476 13.91 12.33 30.28
N ASP A 477 13.08 11.54 29.62
CA ASP A 477 13.30 11.06 28.23
C ASP A 477 12.14 11.34 27.25
N ALA A 478 11.20 12.20 27.61
CA ALA A 478 10.13 12.64 26.72
C ALA A 478 10.68 13.30 25.43
N ALA A 479 10.09 12.96 24.28
CA ALA A 479 10.61 13.39 22.98
C ALA A 479 9.51 13.58 21.92
N PHE A 480 9.77 14.45 20.96
CA PHE A 480 8.99 14.59 19.73
C PHE A 480 9.62 13.70 18.66
N CYS A 481 8.84 12.76 18.11
CA CYS A 481 9.36 11.72 17.23
C CYS A 481 8.66 11.69 15.88
N ILE A 482 9.46 11.50 14.82
CA ILE A 482 9.00 11.08 13.49
C ILE A 482 9.51 9.66 13.26
N ASP A 483 8.65 8.76 12.79
CA ASP A 483 9.00 7.41 12.34
C ASP A 483 8.18 7.16 11.08
N HIS A 484 8.77 7.57 9.95
CA HIS A 484 8.09 7.62 8.66
C HIS A 484 8.82 6.79 7.61
N THR A 485 8.07 6.15 6.72
CA THR A 485 8.61 5.46 5.54
C THR A 485 8.10 6.18 4.30
N PHE A 486 9.02 6.76 3.52
CA PHE A 486 8.73 7.43 2.26
C PHE A 486 8.19 6.43 1.22
N HIS A 487 7.50 6.92 0.20
CA HIS A 487 6.88 6.09 -0.84
C HIS A 487 7.86 5.20 -1.61
N ASP A 488 9.12 5.62 -1.73
CA ASP A 488 10.19 4.84 -2.36
C ASP A 488 10.89 3.86 -1.41
N GLY A 489 10.48 3.81 -0.14
CA GLY A 489 10.88 2.81 0.85
C GLY A 489 11.94 3.26 1.85
N ASP A 490 12.53 4.46 1.70
CA ASP A 490 13.47 4.96 2.70
C ASP A 490 12.74 5.26 4.01
N ARG A 491 13.36 4.92 5.14
CA ARG A 491 12.80 5.17 6.48
C ARG A 491 13.55 6.29 7.19
N PHE A 492 12.82 7.27 7.71
CA PHE A 492 13.33 8.38 8.48
C PHE A 492 12.83 8.31 9.93
N GLU A 493 13.79 8.14 10.84
CA GLU A 493 13.58 8.19 12.28
C GLU A 493 14.21 9.48 12.81
N TYR A 494 13.42 10.34 13.43
CA TYR A 494 13.87 11.60 14.01
C TYR A 494 13.38 11.72 15.44
N ILE A 495 14.26 12.16 16.33
CA ILE A 495 13.99 12.31 17.76
C ILE A 495 14.50 13.68 18.21
N SER A 496 13.57 14.55 18.60
CA SER A 496 13.87 15.84 19.21
C SER A 496 13.59 15.81 20.71
N PRO A 497 14.56 16.16 21.57
CA PRO A 497 14.32 16.28 23.00
C PRO A 497 13.31 17.38 23.33
N MET A 498 12.40 17.12 24.26
CA MET A 498 11.50 18.13 24.82
C MET A 498 12.25 19.14 25.69
N VAL A 499 11.75 20.37 25.75
CA VAL A 499 12.23 21.44 26.63
C VAL A 499 11.40 21.44 27.91
N LEU A 500 12.07 21.31 29.04
CA LEU A 500 11.49 21.28 30.38
C LEU A 500 11.35 22.71 30.94
N GLY A 501 10.19 23.32 30.67
CA GLY A 501 9.79 24.63 31.17
C GLY A 501 10.79 25.77 30.89
N VAL A 502 10.85 26.76 31.80
CA VAL A 502 11.58 28.03 31.58
C VAL A 502 13.11 27.86 31.55
N SER A 503 13.62 26.75 32.10
CA SER A 503 15.05 26.52 32.30
C SER A 503 15.84 26.23 31.01
N MET A 504 15.16 26.02 29.87
CA MET A 504 15.74 25.49 28.62
C MET A 504 16.47 24.14 28.80
N ALA A 505 16.32 23.47 29.95
CA ALA A 505 16.79 22.11 30.12
C ALA A 505 16.07 21.22 29.11
N ARG A 506 16.83 20.35 28.46
CA ARG A 506 16.30 19.39 27.50
C ARG A 506 16.29 18.01 28.13
N THR A 507 15.28 17.22 27.81
CA THR A 507 15.26 15.79 28.11
C THR A 507 16.50 15.11 27.50
N GLN A 508 16.90 13.99 28.09
CA GLN A 508 18.04 13.22 27.61
C GLN A 508 17.53 12.05 26.77
N VAL A 509 17.63 12.19 25.45
CA VAL A 509 17.14 11.22 24.46
C VAL A 509 18.29 10.54 23.70
N CYS A 510 19.45 10.40 24.34
CA CYS A 510 20.65 9.80 23.77
C CYS A 510 21.32 8.78 24.71
N GLU A 511 21.99 7.80 24.12
CA GLU A 511 22.76 6.74 24.78
C GLU A 511 24.19 6.67 24.20
N ASN A 512 25.10 5.97 24.88
CA ASN A 512 26.46 5.78 24.38
C ASN A 512 26.45 4.94 23.10
N PHE A 513 27.19 5.38 22.09
CA PHE A 513 27.38 4.61 20.87
C PHE A 513 28.45 3.53 21.11
N THR A 514 28.18 2.31 20.63
CA THR A 514 29.15 1.22 20.60
C THR A 514 29.33 0.79 19.15
N ALA A 515 30.54 0.91 18.61
CA ALA A 515 30.83 0.48 17.24
C ALA A 515 30.69 -1.04 17.12
N GLU A 516 30.12 -1.51 16.01
CA GLU A 516 29.98 -2.94 15.76
C GLU A 516 31.33 -3.53 15.30
N PRO A 517 31.70 -4.74 15.76
CA PRO A 517 32.94 -5.39 15.32
C PRO A 517 32.86 -5.76 13.83
N ILE A 518 33.92 -5.40 13.08
CA ILE A 518 34.05 -5.73 11.65
C ILE A 518 34.07 -7.26 11.49
N PRO A 519 33.15 -7.87 10.71
CA PRO A 519 33.22 -9.30 10.41
C PRO A 519 34.52 -9.61 9.63
N PRO A 520 35.22 -10.71 9.94
CA PRO A 520 36.51 -11.01 9.32
C PRO A 520 36.37 -11.22 7.79
N PRO A 521 37.35 -10.79 6.99
CA PRO A 521 37.30 -10.94 5.53
C PRO A 521 37.27 -12.43 5.16
N THR A 522 36.27 -12.82 4.38
CA THR A 522 36.18 -14.15 3.76
C THR A 522 37.41 -14.42 2.91
N SER A 523 38.17 -15.45 3.26
CA SER A 523 39.42 -15.84 2.57
C SER A 523 39.14 -16.31 1.13
N PRO A 524 40.01 -16.00 0.15
CA PRO A 524 39.81 -16.40 -1.24
C PRO A 524 40.19 -17.88 -1.43
N THR A 525 39.31 -18.65 -2.06
CA THR A 525 39.61 -20.03 -2.52
C THR A 525 40.17 -19.96 -3.95
N PRO A 526 41.17 -20.79 -4.34
CA PRO A 526 41.93 -20.59 -5.58
C PRO A 526 41.15 -20.92 -6.86
N SER A 527 41.59 -20.27 -7.93
CA SER A 527 41.07 -20.32 -9.29
C SER A 527 41.36 -21.65 -10.02
N SER A 528 40.40 -22.08 -10.86
CA SER A 528 40.68 -22.81 -12.09
C SER A 528 40.01 -22.07 -13.26
N GLY A 529 40.82 -21.59 -14.21
CA GLY A 529 40.38 -20.91 -15.44
C GLY A 529 39.61 -21.82 -16.41
N SER A 530 39.18 -21.37 -17.58
CA SER A 530 39.41 -20.10 -18.29
C SER A 530 38.41 -19.96 -19.45
N LYS A 531 37.93 -18.72 -19.64
CA LYS A 531 37.59 -18.03 -20.91
C LYS A 531 36.49 -18.58 -21.84
N GLY A 532 35.49 -17.71 -22.08
CA GLY A 532 34.64 -17.73 -23.28
C GLY A 532 33.52 -16.67 -23.26
N THR A 533 33.87 -15.42 -23.57
CA THR A 533 33.06 -14.42 -24.32
C THR A 533 31.55 -14.30 -24.07
N SER A 534 31.15 -13.16 -23.48
CA SER A 534 29.79 -12.59 -23.62
C SER A 534 29.52 -12.15 -25.07
N PRO A 535 28.24 -12.16 -25.48
CA PRO A 535 27.61 -10.89 -25.82
C PRO A 535 26.23 -10.68 -25.15
N SER A 536 25.98 -9.39 -24.92
CA SER A 536 24.81 -8.71 -24.36
C SER A 536 23.48 -8.96 -25.09
N ASN A 537 22.40 -9.06 -24.31
CA ASN A 537 21.15 -8.26 -24.39
C ASN A 537 19.96 -9.07 -23.85
N ALA A 538 19.33 -8.60 -22.75
CA ALA A 538 17.90 -8.65 -22.38
C ALA A 538 17.73 -8.39 -20.85
N PRO A 539 16.53 -8.11 -20.33
CA PRO A 539 16.08 -6.79 -19.92
C PRO A 539 16.05 -6.62 -18.39
N ALA A 540 15.88 -5.36 -17.97
CA ALA A 540 15.79 -4.91 -16.58
C ALA A 540 14.92 -5.82 -15.68
N SER A 541 15.56 -6.49 -14.69
CA SER A 541 14.88 -7.34 -13.71
C SER A 541 14.70 -6.63 -12.36
N SER A 542 13.43 -6.53 -11.97
CA SER A 542 12.82 -6.24 -10.66
C SER A 542 13.73 -6.20 -9.42
N LYS A 543 13.73 -5.03 -8.76
CA LYS A 543 14.25 -4.75 -7.40
C LYS A 543 13.66 -5.73 -6.37
N GLY A 544 14.47 -6.63 -5.81
CA GLY A 544 14.07 -7.55 -4.74
C GLY A 544 14.09 -6.87 -3.37
N LYS A 545 12.91 -6.63 -2.78
CA LYS A 545 12.76 -6.38 -1.34
C LYS A 545 13.22 -7.64 -0.61
N SER A 546 14.10 -7.56 0.39
CA SER A 546 14.25 -8.74 1.26
C SER A 546 13.11 -8.76 2.28
N HIS A 547 12.57 -9.95 2.44
CA HIS A 547 11.46 -10.22 3.32
C HIS A 547 11.99 -10.58 4.71
N ASN A 548 11.40 -9.99 5.77
CA ASN A 548 11.66 -10.36 7.16
C ASN A 548 11.15 -11.78 7.44
N TYR A 549 11.93 -12.79 7.07
CA TYR A 549 11.56 -14.19 7.24
C TYR A 549 11.30 -14.56 8.71
N PRO A 550 12.15 -14.19 9.69
CA PRO A 550 11.90 -14.52 11.09
C PRO A 550 10.62 -13.86 11.64
N GLY A 551 10.40 -12.58 11.36
CA GLY A 551 9.20 -11.85 11.77
C GLY A 551 7.95 -12.39 11.10
N THR A 552 8.02 -12.74 9.81
CA THR A 552 6.91 -13.37 9.09
C THR A 552 6.60 -14.75 9.68
N LEU A 553 7.61 -15.58 9.95
CA LEU A 553 7.42 -16.88 10.57
C LEU A 553 6.83 -16.75 11.98
N ALA A 554 7.29 -15.79 12.78
CA ALA A 554 6.74 -15.50 14.11
C ALA A 554 5.27 -15.08 14.02
N ASN A 555 4.91 -14.20 13.09
CA ASN A 555 3.53 -13.78 12.84
C ASN A 555 2.66 -14.95 12.38
N ARG A 556 3.16 -15.79 11.47
CA ARG A 556 2.46 -17.01 11.01
C ARG A 556 2.17 -17.96 12.18
N ARG A 557 3.18 -18.22 13.03
CA ARG A 557 3.03 -19.06 14.22
C ARG A 557 2.08 -18.45 15.26
N LYS A 558 2.10 -17.13 15.45
CA LYS A 558 1.18 -16.43 16.36
C LYS A 558 -0.27 -16.52 15.89
N ASN A 559 -0.50 -16.46 14.57
CA ASN A 559 -1.83 -16.42 13.98
C ASN A 559 -2.39 -17.80 13.61
N THR A 560 -1.60 -18.86 13.78
CA THR A 560 -1.99 -20.24 13.45
C THR A 560 -2.09 -21.07 14.71
N ALA A 561 -3.31 -21.44 15.10
CA ALA A 561 -3.53 -22.37 16.20
C ALA A 561 -3.43 -23.81 15.69
N PHE A 562 -2.36 -24.52 16.02
CA PHE A 562 -2.23 -25.94 15.69
C PHE A 562 -3.04 -26.81 16.66
N PRO A 563 -3.76 -27.84 16.17
CA PRO A 563 -4.42 -28.79 17.05
C PRO A 563 -3.38 -29.63 17.82
N ALA A 564 -3.79 -30.19 18.95
CA ALA A 564 -2.92 -31.05 19.76
C ALA A 564 -2.50 -32.33 19.01
N GLN A 565 -3.38 -32.83 18.14
CA GLN A 565 -3.12 -33.89 17.18
C GLN A 565 -3.61 -33.45 15.81
N PRO A 566 -2.91 -33.78 14.71
CA PRO A 566 -3.38 -33.48 13.37
C PRO A 566 -4.77 -34.07 13.10
N TYR A 567 -5.63 -33.35 12.38
CA TYR A 567 -6.94 -33.83 11.95
C TYR A 567 -6.76 -35.05 11.05
N SER A 568 -7.45 -36.15 11.39
CA SER A 568 -7.34 -37.38 10.61
C SER A 568 -8.34 -37.42 9.47
N SER A 569 -7.81 -37.61 8.27
CA SER A 569 -8.56 -37.73 7.01
C SER A 569 -8.88 -39.19 6.64
N GLY A 570 -8.52 -40.16 7.48
CA GLY A 570 -8.75 -41.58 7.18
C GLY A 570 -8.04 -42.07 5.90
N LYS A 571 -7.04 -41.34 5.39
CA LYS A 571 -6.34 -41.59 4.12
C LYS A 571 -7.23 -41.56 2.88
N ILE A 572 -8.36 -40.85 2.89
CA ILE A 572 -9.17 -40.66 1.68
C ILE A 572 -8.67 -39.48 0.83
N PHE A 573 -7.87 -38.59 1.43
CA PHE A 573 -7.25 -37.45 0.76
C PHE A 573 -5.75 -37.67 0.53
N GLY A 574 -5.25 -37.19 -0.60
CA GLY A 574 -3.83 -36.96 -0.86
C GLY A 574 -3.59 -35.53 -1.34
N ALA A 575 -2.54 -34.88 -0.84
CA ALA A 575 -2.14 -33.54 -1.25
C ALA A 575 -1.05 -33.60 -2.32
N PHE A 576 -1.16 -32.80 -3.38
CA PHE A 576 -0.28 -32.78 -4.54
C PHE A 576 0.15 -31.35 -4.86
N ILE A 577 1.36 -30.98 -4.47
CA ILE A 577 1.90 -29.62 -4.59
C ILE A 577 2.81 -29.53 -5.81
N SER A 578 2.53 -28.57 -6.69
CA SER A 578 3.44 -28.15 -7.76
C SER A 578 4.39 -27.08 -7.22
N SER A 579 5.68 -27.43 -7.06
CA SER A 579 6.71 -26.47 -6.65
C SER A 579 7.73 -26.24 -7.76
N PHE A 580 7.88 -24.99 -8.16
CA PHE A 580 8.83 -24.58 -9.19
C PHE A 580 9.81 -23.56 -8.60
N LEU A 581 11.10 -23.89 -8.62
CA LEU A 581 12.13 -22.92 -8.26
C LEU A 581 12.64 -22.20 -9.52
N PRO A 582 12.44 -20.87 -9.65
CA PRO A 582 12.97 -20.12 -10.78
C PRO A 582 14.50 -20.07 -10.76
N ASP A 583 15.16 -19.68 -11.85
CA ASP A 583 16.63 -19.60 -11.86
C ASP A 583 17.17 -18.44 -11.02
N TYR A 584 16.34 -17.41 -10.78
CA TYR A 584 16.75 -16.23 -10.03
C TYR A 584 16.92 -16.53 -8.53
N PRO A 585 18.14 -16.40 -7.95
CA PRO A 585 18.44 -16.88 -6.58
C PRO A 585 17.57 -16.31 -5.46
N HIS A 586 17.17 -15.04 -5.58
CA HIS A 586 16.33 -14.39 -4.56
C HIS A 586 14.91 -14.96 -4.58
N HIS A 587 14.28 -15.11 -5.75
CA HIS A 587 12.98 -15.78 -5.86
C HIS A 587 13.03 -17.25 -5.41
N ARG A 588 14.14 -17.96 -5.65
CA ARG A 588 14.33 -19.32 -5.10
C ARG A 588 14.25 -19.33 -3.59
N THR A 589 14.85 -18.34 -2.94
CA THR A 589 14.88 -18.25 -1.48
C THR A 589 13.50 -17.94 -0.91
N GLU A 590 12.78 -17.00 -1.52
CA GLU A 590 11.40 -16.65 -1.14
C GLU A 590 10.45 -17.84 -1.30
N ARG A 591 10.49 -18.52 -2.45
CA ARG A 591 9.69 -19.72 -2.72
C ARG A 591 9.99 -20.84 -1.72
N LYS A 592 11.27 -21.10 -1.43
CA LYS A 592 11.66 -22.10 -0.42
C LYS A 592 11.11 -21.75 0.98
N PHE A 593 11.10 -20.48 1.36
CA PHE A 593 10.57 -20.06 2.66
C PHE A 593 9.06 -20.28 2.78
N ASP A 594 8.29 -19.84 1.76
CA ASP A 594 6.84 -20.01 1.74
C ASP A 594 6.46 -21.50 1.71
N PHE A 595 7.17 -22.26 0.88
CA PHE A 595 6.94 -23.70 0.74
C PHE A 595 7.29 -24.46 2.03
N ALA A 596 8.37 -24.12 2.73
CA ALA A 596 8.71 -24.73 4.02
C ALA A 596 7.59 -24.56 5.05
N TRP A 597 7.01 -23.36 5.12
CA TRP A 597 5.89 -23.09 6.00
C TRP A 597 4.62 -23.82 5.57
N GLN A 598 4.33 -23.92 4.27
CA GLN A 598 3.22 -24.70 3.75
C GLN A 598 3.30 -26.17 4.21
N LEU A 599 4.48 -26.78 4.05
CA LEU A 599 4.73 -28.17 4.46
C LEU A 599 4.61 -28.35 5.98
N GLU A 600 5.18 -27.44 6.78
CA GLU A 600 5.00 -27.46 8.24
C GLU A 600 3.51 -27.39 8.61
N TRP A 601 2.77 -26.50 7.94
CA TRP A 601 1.33 -26.30 8.19
C TRP A 601 0.55 -27.59 7.94
N TRP A 602 0.72 -28.22 6.78
CA TRP A 602 0.02 -29.48 6.44
C TRP A 602 0.38 -30.60 7.39
N ARG A 603 1.67 -30.75 7.71
CA ARG A 603 2.16 -31.79 8.62
C ARG A 603 1.58 -31.68 10.02
N ARG A 604 1.41 -30.45 10.52
CA ARG A 604 0.92 -30.20 11.88
C ARG A 604 -0.60 -30.09 11.97
N MET A 605 -1.28 -29.75 10.87
CA MET A 605 -2.73 -29.62 10.84
C MET A 605 -3.42 -30.93 10.48
N THR A 606 -2.84 -31.76 9.62
CA THR A 606 -3.51 -32.95 9.07
C THR A 606 -2.59 -34.16 9.01
N ASP A 607 -3.18 -35.35 8.88
CA ASP A 607 -2.46 -36.59 8.56
C ASP A 607 -2.38 -36.90 7.06
N ILE A 608 -2.77 -35.94 6.22
CA ILE A 608 -2.86 -36.11 4.76
C ILE A 608 -1.45 -36.25 4.17
N PRO A 609 -1.17 -37.33 3.40
CA PRO A 609 0.11 -37.47 2.71
C PRO A 609 0.33 -36.35 1.68
N VAL A 610 1.51 -35.71 1.73
CA VAL A 610 1.89 -34.63 0.81
C VAL A 610 2.88 -35.13 -0.25
N HIS A 611 2.45 -35.11 -1.50
CA HIS A 611 3.24 -35.41 -2.69
C HIS A 611 3.68 -34.11 -3.35
N VAL A 612 4.98 -33.99 -3.65
CA VAL A 612 5.57 -32.76 -4.19
C VAL A 612 6.15 -33.05 -5.56
N VAL A 613 5.68 -32.33 -6.57
CA VAL A 613 6.34 -32.22 -7.87
C VAL A 613 7.35 -31.07 -7.79
N ALA A 614 8.61 -31.42 -7.63
CA ALA A 614 9.73 -30.49 -7.45
C ALA A 614 10.41 -30.21 -8.80
N SER A 615 9.91 -29.19 -9.50
CA SER A 615 10.42 -28.73 -10.80
C SER A 615 11.56 -27.72 -10.66
N ASN A 616 12.67 -27.96 -11.37
CA ASN A 616 13.89 -27.14 -11.33
C ASN A 616 14.58 -27.01 -9.95
N TRP A 617 14.31 -27.96 -9.06
CA TRP A 617 15.01 -28.07 -7.77
C TRP A 617 16.34 -28.80 -7.95
N THR A 618 17.40 -28.43 -7.24
CA THR A 618 18.64 -29.23 -7.21
C THR A 618 18.60 -30.32 -6.14
N ASP A 619 19.44 -31.37 -6.27
CA ASP A 619 19.49 -32.45 -5.27
C ASP A 619 19.95 -31.93 -3.90
N ARG A 620 20.86 -30.96 -3.92
CA ARG A 620 21.32 -30.25 -2.73
C ARG A 620 20.17 -29.54 -2.03
N GLU A 621 19.38 -28.75 -2.75
CA GLU A 621 18.25 -28.01 -2.16
C GLU A 621 17.17 -28.93 -1.61
N VAL A 622 16.90 -30.04 -2.30
CA VAL A 622 15.97 -31.06 -1.78
C VAL A 622 16.49 -31.64 -0.47
N THR A 623 17.79 -31.93 -0.39
CA THR A 623 18.41 -32.53 0.81
C THR A 623 18.51 -31.55 1.97
N GLU A 624 18.79 -30.27 1.70
CA GLU A 624 18.93 -29.22 2.72
C GLU A 624 17.59 -28.75 3.30
N MET A 625 16.47 -28.97 2.59
CA MET A 625 15.16 -28.53 3.04
C MET A 625 14.49 -29.56 3.95
N GLU A 626 14.57 -29.33 5.27
CA GLU A 626 14.09 -30.25 6.30
C GLU A 626 12.61 -30.64 6.14
N GLU A 627 11.69 -29.67 6.03
CA GLU A 627 10.25 -29.97 5.91
C GLU A 627 9.92 -30.71 4.60
N LEU A 628 10.71 -30.53 3.53
CA LEU A 628 10.54 -31.30 2.30
C LEU A 628 10.99 -32.75 2.47
N GLN A 629 12.04 -33.03 3.23
CA GLN A 629 12.41 -34.43 3.53
C GLN A 629 11.36 -35.13 4.39
N ARG A 630 10.73 -34.38 5.30
CA ARG A 630 9.69 -34.89 6.21
C ARG A 630 8.41 -35.36 5.52
N VAL A 631 8.16 -34.99 4.25
CA VAL A 631 6.95 -35.46 3.54
C VAL A 631 6.87 -36.98 3.47
N LYS A 632 8.02 -37.67 3.42
CA LYS A 632 8.09 -39.14 3.42
C LYS A 632 7.58 -39.75 4.74
N GLU A 633 7.74 -39.04 5.85
CA GLU A 633 7.29 -39.48 7.18
C GLU A 633 5.76 -39.60 7.24
N GLN A 634 5.05 -38.85 6.41
CA GLN A 634 3.58 -38.89 6.28
C GLN A 634 3.10 -39.73 5.08
N GLY A 635 3.96 -40.53 4.47
CA GLY A 635 3.62 -41.34 3.30
C GLY A 635 3.62 -40.58 1.96
N GLY A 636 4.07 -39.32 1.99
CA GLY A 636 4.27 -38.48 0.82
C GLY A 636 5.46 -38.88 -0.05
N ARG A 637 5.61 -38.24 -1.22
CA ARG A 637 6.70 -38.49 -2.17
C ARG A 637 7.24 -37.19 -2.77
N ILE A 638 8.51 -37.19 -3.15
CA ILE A 638 9.15 -36.10 -3.90
C ILE A 638 9.39 -36.60 -5.33
N ILE A 639 8.80 -35.94 -6.31
CA ILE A 639 8.85 -36.28 -7.73
C ILE A 639 9.67 -35.19 -8.42
N ARG A 640 10.69 -35.60 -9.16
CA ARG A 640 11.67 -34.69 -9.77
C ARG A 640 11.27 -34.41 -11.20
N GLU A 641 11.17 -33.14 -11.56
CA GLU A 641 10.88 -32.70 -12.92
C GLU A 641 11.89 -31.64 -13.37
N PRO A 642 12.22 -31.57 -14.67
CA PRO A 642 13.00 -30.45 -15.20
C PRO A 642 12.24 -29.13 -15.05
N ALA A 643 12.90 -28.01 -15.33
CA ALA A 643 12.25 -26.72 -15.43
C ALA A 643 11.15 -26.75 -16.51
N GLN A 644 9.89 -26.59 -16.09
CA GLN A 644 8.74 -26.66 -16.98
C GLN A 644 7.57 -25.83 -16.46
N GLY A 645 6.64 -25.47 -17.35
CA GLY A 645 5.50 -24.61 -17.04
C GLY A 645 4.49 -25.22 -16.07
N ILE A 646 3.66 -24.37 -15.48
CA ILE A 646 2.67 -24.74 -14.46
C ILE A 646 1.66 -25.78 -14.97
N THR A 647 1.27 -25.72 -16.25
CA THR A 647 0.36 -26.68 -16.88
C THR A 647 0.92 -28.10 -16.83
N LEU A 648 2.20 -28.28 -17.16
CA LEU A 648 2.85 -29.58 -17.13
C LEU A 648 3.02 -30.09 -15.70
N ASN A 649 3.40 -29.21 -14.76
CA ASN A 649 3.52 -29.58 -13.35
C ASN A 649 2.16 -29.98 -12.74
N ARG A 650 1.07 -29.27 -13.06
CA ARG A 650 -0.28 -29.65 -12.61
C ARG A 650 -0.77 -30.95 -13.25
N ASN A 651 -0.51 -31.15 -14.54
CA ASN A 651 -0.80 -32.44 -15.18
C ASN A 651 -0.03 -33.58 -14.52
N ARG A 652 1.21 -33.34 -14.08
CA ARG A 652 1.97 -34.31 -13.30
C ARG A 652 1.30 -34.60 -11.96
N CYS A 653 0.92 -33.57 -11.19
CA CYS A 653 0.16 -33.73 -9.95
C CYS A 653 -1.13 -34.55 -10.14
N LEU A 654 -1.93 -34.20 -11.15
CA LEU A 654 -3.19 -34.89 -11.46
C LEU A 654 -2.96 -36.34 -11.89
N THR A 655 -1.92 -36.60 -12.69
CA THR A 655 -1.59 -37.96 -13.13
C THR A 655 -1.20 -38.86 -11.95
N GLU A 656 -0.39 -38.34 -11.04
CA GLU A 656 -0.01 -39.05 -9.81
C GLU A 656 -1.21 -39.28 -8.90
N PHE A 657 -2.08 -38.28 -8.78
CA PHE A 657 -3.33 -38.42 -8.03
C PHE A 657 -4.25 -39.48 -8.62
N TYR A 658 -4.57 -39.43 -9.92
CA TYR A 658 -5.44 -40.42 -10.53
C TYR A 658 -4.86 -41.84 -10.52
N ALA A 659 -3.54 -41.97 -10.42
CA ALA A 659 -2.87 -43.27 -10.25
C ALA A 659 -2.86 -43.78 -8.80
N SER A 660 -3.26 -42.94 -7.83
CA SER A 660 -3.30 -43.28 -6.40
C SER A 660 -4.63 -43.90 -5.98
N ASP A 661 -4.66 -44.43 -4.76
CA ASP A 661 -5.87 -44.99 -4.13
C ASP A 661 -6.69 -43.95 -3.36
N PHE A 662 -6.32 -42.67 -3.37
CA PHE A 662 -7.08 -41.61 -2.71
C PHE A 662 -8.41 -41.36 -3.42
N ASP A 663 -9.46 -41.06 -2.66
CA ASP A 663 -10.76 -40.64 -3.21
C ASP A 663 -10.70 -39.19 -3.71
N TRP A 664 -9.91 -38.36 -3.02
CA TRP A 664 -9.79 -36.93 -3.25
C TRP A 664 -8.34 -36.47 -3.33
N GLY A 665 -8.06 -35.58 -4.27
CA GLY A 665 -6.76 -34.98 -4.52
C GLY A 665 -6.81 -33.49 -4.24
N ILE A 666 -5.94 -33.00 -3.36
CA ILE A 666 -5.80 -31.58 -3.06
C ILE A 666 -4.64 -31.06 -3.90
N VAL A 667 -4.93 -30.38 -5.00
CA VAL A 667 -3.92 -29.83 -5.92
C VAL A 667 -3.62 -28.39 -5.54
N MET A 668 -2.34 -28.05 -5.41
CA MET A 668 -1.90 -26.76 -4.86
C MET A 668 -0.66 -26.20 -5.56
N ASP A 669 -0.53 -24.88 -5.49
CA ASP A 669 0.74 -24.17 -5.69
C ASP A 669 1.61 -24.29 -4.42
N ASP A 670 2.88 -23.85 -4.48
CA ASP A 670 3.87 -23.98 -3.38
C ASP A 670 3.87 -22.82 -2.36
N ASP A 671 2.77 -22.05 -2.33
CA ASP A 671 2.60 -20.85 -1.51
C ASP A 671 1.20 -20.71 -0.89
N ALA A 672 0.47 -21.83 -0.70
CA ALA A 672 -0.93 -21.79 -0.26
C ALA A 672 -1.28 -22.75 0.89
N ALA A 673 -1.98 -22.25 1.90
CA ALA A 673 -2.57 -23.04 2.99
C ALA A 673 -4.04 -22.66 3.24
N ILE A 674 -4.64 -23.23 4.28
CA ILE A 674 -6.01 -22.91 4.71
C ILE A 674 -5.97 -22.13 6.02
N SER A 675 -6.75 -21.07 6.11
CA SER A 675 -6.91 -20.34 7.36
C SER A 675 -7.64 -21.21 8.39
N HIS A 676 -7.15 -21.24 9.63
CA HIS A 676 -7.70 -22.09 10.70
C HIS A 676 -7.76 -21.36 12.04
N GLY A 677 -8.80 -21.65 12.82
CA GLY A 677 -9.06 -21.03 14.13
C GLY A 677 -10.55 -20.80 14.38
N PRO A 678 -10.92 -20.26 15.55
CA PRO A 678 -12.32 -20.11 15.99
C PRO A 678 -13.18 -19.20 15.09
N LEU A 679 -12.53 -18.35 14.29
CA LEU A 679 -13.20 -17.46 13.35
C LEU A 679 -13.51 -18.14 12.01
N TYR A 680 -13.21 -19.43 11.83
CA TYR A 680 -13.40 -20.17 10.58
C TYR A 680 -14.31 -21.39 10.79
N ASN A 681 -15.23 -21.65 9.84
CA ASN A 681 -16.28 -22.66 10.00
C ASN A 681 -15.79 -24.13 10.04
N SER A 682 -14.70 -24.48 9.36
CA SER A 682 -14.08 -25.82 9.46
C SER A 682 -12.55 -25.72 9.38
N GLY A 683 -12.01 -24.88 8.48
CA GLY A 683 -10.56 -24.80 8.27
C GLY A 683 -9.98 -26.20 7.95
N ALA A 684 -8.87 -26.59 8.57
CA ALA A 684 -8.29 -27.93 8.40
C ALA A 684 -9.21 -29.09 8.84
N ALA A 685 -10.16 -28.86 9.74
CA ALA A 685 -11.09 -29.90 10.21
C ALA A 685 -12.02 -30.41 9.10
N LEU A 686 -12.22 -29.63 8.03
CA LEU A 686 -13.06 -30.02 6.89
C LEU A 686 -12.71 -31.41 6.35
N PHE A 687 -11.41 -31.73 6.24
CA PHE A 687 -10.99 -33.01 5.66
C PHE A 687 -11.35 -34.20 6.55
N SER A 688 -11.22 -34.05 7.88
CA SER A 688 -11.70 -35.05 8.83
C SER A 688 -13.22 -35.13 8.86
N GLU A 689 -13.91 -33.99 8.71
CA GLU A 689 -15.37 -33.93 8.67
C GLU A 689 -15.91 -34.66 7.43
N ILE A 690 -15.29 -34.46 6.26
CA ILE A 690 -15.64 -35.20 5.03
C ILE A 690 -15.34 -36.69 5.19
N ALA A 691 -14.20 -37.05 5.77
CA ALA A 691 -13.83 -38.45 5.97
C ALA A 691 -14.74 -39.22 6.94
N ALA A 692 -15.37 -38.50 7.88
CA ALA A 692 -16.32 -39.10 8.83
C ALA A 692 -17.74 -39.24 8.26
N ASN A 693 -18.09 -38.50 7.20
CA ASN A 693 -19.39 -38.60 6.54
C ASN A 693 -19.44 -39.77 5.53
N SER A 694 -20.64 -40.12 5.08
CA SER A 694 -20.80 -41.12 4.02
C SER A 694 -20.23 -40.57 2.70
N PRO A 695 -19.42 -41.34 1.95
CA PRO A 695 -18.94 -40.93 0.62
C PRO A 695 -20.08 -40.52 -0.33
N ALA A 696 -21.24 -41.18 -0.21
CA ALA A 696 -22.43 -40.92 -1.01
C ALA A 696 -23.01 -39.51 -0.79
N ASP A 697 -22.78 -38.90 0.37
CA ASP A 697 -23.28 -37.55 0.66
C ASP A 697 -22.63 -36.50 -0.25
N TYR A 698 -21.47 -36.82 -0.84
CA TYR A 698 -20.70 -35.92 -1.70
C TYR A 698 -20.75 -36.28 -3.18
N ASP A 699 -21.60 -37.22 -3.61
CA ASP A 699 -21.60 -37.73 -5.00
C ASP A 699 -21.84 -36.63 -6.06
N ASP A 700 -22.52 -35.55 -5.69
CA ASP A 700 -22.75 -34.37 -6.55
C ASP A 700 -21.63 -33.32 -6.49
N ILE A 701 -20.50 -33.66 -5.86
CA ILE A 701 -19.29 -32.84 -5.74
C ILE A 701 -18.15 -33.57 -6.48
N ASP A 702 -17.65 -32.95 -7.54
CA ASP A 702 -16.53 -33.45 -8.33
C ASP A 702 -15.27 -32.63 -8.08
N ILE A 703 -15.38 -31.30 -8.13
CA ILE A 703 -14.29 -30.36 -7.89
C ILE A 703 -14.79 -29.26 -6.96
N PHE A 704 -13.99 -28.94 -5.93
CA PHE A 704 -14.26 -27.77 -5.10
C PHE A 704 -13.01 -27.00 -4.69
N TYR A 705 -13.18 -25.72 -4.35
CA TYR A 705 -12.08 -24.83 -3.95
C TYR A 705 -12.50 -23.86 -2.84
N PRO A 706 -11.55 -23.32 -2.03
CA PRO A 706 -11.87 -22.47 -0.89
C PRO A 706 -12.34 -21.07 -1.27
N ILE A 707 -12.88 -20.36 -0.27
CA ILE A 707 -13.14 -18.92 -0.36
C ILE A 707 -11.81 -18.18 -0.53
N PHE A 708 -11.73 -17.29 -1.51
CA PHE A 708 -10.59 -16.38 -1.67
C PHE A 708 -10.92 -14.99 -1.08
N PRO A 709 -10.20 -14.52 -0.03
CA PRO A 709 -10.49 -13.23 0.60
C PRO A 709 -10.39 -12.01 -0.32
N GLY A 710 -9.61 -12.09 -1.40
CA GLY A 710 -9.40 -10.99 -2.35
C GLY A 710 -10.55 -10.74 -3.34
N LYS A 711 -11.66 -11.49 -3.27
CA LYS A 711 -12.86 -11.31 -4.12
C LYS A 711 -14.03 -10.73 -3.29
N ALA A 712 -14.97 -10.08 -3.97
CA ALA A 712 -16.13 -9.43 -3.35
C ALA A 712 -16.99 -10.36 -2.48
N ASN A 713 -17.03 -11.65 -2.80
CA ASN A 713 -17.69 -12.69 -2.00
C ASN A 713 -16.70 -13.31 -0.98
N SER A 714 -16.07 -12.49 -0.17
CA SER A 714 -15.14 -12.94 0.87
C SER A 714 -15.90 -13.57 2.05
N GLN A 715 -15.15 -14.11 3.01
CA GLN A 715 -15.68 -14.84 4.16
C GLN A 715 -16.82 -14.10 4.90
N GLY A 716 -16.63 -12.81 5.20
CA GLY A 716 -17.60 -12.02 5.97
C GLY A 716 -18.96 -11.91 5.25
N PRO A 717 -18.99 -11.38 4.02
CA PRO A 717 -20.22 -11.32 3.22
C PRO A 717 -20.90 -12.67 2.99
N LEU A 718 -20.14 -13.77 2.88
CA LEU A 718 -20.73 -15.09 2.65
C LEU A 718 -21.40 -15.67 3.89
N TRP A 719 -20.78 -15.54 5.06
CA TRP A 719 -21.26 -16.20 6.29
C TRP A 719 -22.24 -15.34 7.10
N LYS A 720 -22.11 -14.01 7.06
CA LYS A 720 -22.94 -13.09 7.86
C LYS A 720 -24.45 -13.27 7.64
N PRO A 721 -24.97 -13.53 6.43
CA PRO A 721 -26.40 -13.71 6.22
C PRO A 721 -26.96 -15.00 6.84
N GLU A 722 -26.17 -16.08 6.85
CA GLU A 722 -26.63 -17.42 7.26
C GLU A 722 -25.54 -18.17 8.07
N PRO A 723 -25.09 -17.66 9.24
CA PRO A 723 -23.95 -18.22 9.96
C PRO A 723 -24.18 -19.68 10.38
N GLU A 724 -25.39 -20.00 10.85
CA GLU A 724 -25.77 -21.37 11.26
C GLU A 724 -25.68 -22.38 10.11
N LEU A 725 -25.86 -21.94 8.87
CA LEU A 725 -25.78 -22.82 7.70
C LEU A 725 -24.38 -23.40 7.56
N PHE A 726 -23.35 -22.55 7.63
CA PHE A 726 -21.95 -22.95 7.48
C PHE A 726 -21.38 -23.57 8.77
N GLU A 727 -21.93 -23.22 9.93
CA GLU A 727 -21.57 -23.85 11.20
C GLU A 727 -21.97 -25.33 11.19
N ARG A 728 -23.20 -25.65 10.73
CA ARG A 728 -23.77 -27.00 10.78
C ARG A 728 -23.56 -27.84 9.52
N ASN A 729 -23.18 -27.24 8.40
CA ASN A 729 -23.07 -27.93 7.11
C ASN A 729 -21.78 -27.58 6.37
N HIS A 730 -21.31 -28.50 5.53
CA HIS A 730 -20.44 -28.22 4.40
C HIS A 730 -21.25 -27.64 3.25
N VAL A 731 -20.96 -26.41 2.85
CA VAL A 731 -21.71 -25.67 1.85
C VAL A 731 -20.88 -25.53 0.58
N PHE A 732 -21.46 -25.91 -0.55
CA PHE A 732 -20.83 -25.87 -1.87
C PHE A 732 -21.70 -25.07 -2.85
N ASP A 733 -21.26 -23.85 -3.18
CA ASP A 733 -21.92 -22.97 -4.14
C ASP A 733 -21.44 -23.27 -5.57
N PRO A 734 -22.30 -23.23 -6.59
CA PRO A 734 -21.87 -23.29 -7.98
C PRO A 734 -21.07 -22.02 -8.33
N GLU A 735 -19.77 -22.17 -8.57
CA GLU A 735 -18.90 -21.10 -9.01
C GLU A 735 -17.80 -21.68 -9.90
N HIS A 736 -17.78 -21.26 -11.16
CA HIS A 736 -16.95 -21.89 -12.20
C HIS A 736 -15.60 -21.19 -12.42
N ASP A 737 -15.29 -20.18 -11.60
CA ASP A 737 -14.04 -19.42 -11.64
C ASP A 737 -13.06 -19.97 -10.60
N LEU A 738 -12.63 -21.21 -10.86
CA LEU A 738 -11.74 -22.00 -10.01
C LEU A 738 -10.48 -21.22 -9.66
N LYS A 739 -10.08 -21.26 -8.38
CA LYS A 739 -8.81 -20.70 -7.93
C LYS A 739 -7.72 -21.77 -8.02
N GLY A 740 -6.74 -21.57 -8.90
CA GLY A 740 -5.66 -22.55 -9.12
C GLY A 740 -4.76 -22.85 -7.92
N SER A 741 -4.65 -21.94 -6.97
CA SER A 741 -3.68 -22.05 -5.87
C SER A 741 -4.01 -23.14 -4.86
N LEU A 742 -5.29 -23.49 -4.73
CA LEU A 742 -5.73 -24.69 -4.03
C LEU A 742 -7.09 -25.10 -4.56
N PHE A 743 -7.22 -26.34 -5.03
CA PHE A 743 -8.50 -26.97 -5.31
C PHE A 743 -8.46 -28.45 -4.97
N VAL A 744 -9.64 -29.03 -4.77
CA VAL A 744 -9.85 -30.43 -4.43
C VAL A 744 -10.61 -31.07 -5.57
N VAL A 745 -10.15 -32.23 -6.03
CA VAL A 745 -10.71 -32.97 -7.16
C VAL A 745 -10.97 -34.42 -6.77
N ARG A 746 -12.10 -34.96 -7.20
CA ARG A 746 -12.46 -36.37 -7.04
C ARG A 746 -11.61 -37.24 -7.96
N ASN A 747 -11.24 -38.44 -7.52
CA ASN A 747 -10.45 -39.37 -8.32
C ASN A 747 -11.32 -40.02 -9.41
N PHE A 748 -11.53 -39.32 -10.52
CA PHE A 748 -12.39 -39.77 -11.61
C PHE A 748 -12.05 -41.19 -12.06
N ARG A 749 -10.75 -41.51 -12.19
CA ARG A 749 -10.29 -42.84 -12.58
C ARG A 749 -10.75 -43.93 -11.60
N LYS A 750 -10.61 -43.70 -10.30
CA LYS A 750 -11.05 -44.66 -9.26
C LYS A 750 -12.56 -44.92 -9.32
N PHE A 751 -13.34 -43.90 -9.67
CA PHE A 751 -14.79 -44.00 -9.84
C PHE A 751 -15.23 -44.39 -11.27
N GLY A 752 -14.31 -44.83 -12.14
CA GLY A 752 -14.63 -45.29 -13.49
C GLY A 752 -14.97 -44.19 -14.50
N ASN A 753 -14.71 -42.93 -14.15
CA ASN A 753 -15.02 -41.75 -14.95
C ASN A 753 -13.77 -41.27 -15.74
N PRO A 754 -13.96 -40.60 -16.90
CA PRO A 754 -12.86 -40.00 -17.66
C PRO A 754 -12.03 -38.99 -16.85
N THR A 755 -10.70 -39.09 -16.92
CA THR A 755 -9.81 -38.16 -16.22
C THR A 755 -9.76 -36.80 -16.93
N VAL A 756 -9.75 -35.71 -16.15
CA VAL A 756 -9.54 -34.36 -16.66
C VAL A 756 -8.07 -33.99 -16.53
N LEU A 757 -7.44 -33.58 -17.63
CA LEU A 757 -6.09 -33.02 -17.71
C LEU A 757 -6.12 -31.75 -18.57
N LEU A 758 -5.12 -30.89 -18.39
CA LEU A 758 -4.95 -29.70 -19.22
C LEU A 758 -4.30 -30.05 -20.56
N PRO A 759 -4.63 -29.35 -21.66
CA PRO A 759 -3.88 -29.41 -22.91
C PRO A 759 -2.41 -29.06 -22.68
N ALA A 760 -1.50 -29.96 -23.07
CA ALA A 760 -0.07 -29.81 -22.77
C ALA A 760 0.59 -28.61 -23.47
N ASP A 761 -0.02 -28.10 -24.54
CA ASP A 761 0.41 -26.94 -25.31
C ASP A 761 -0.15 -25.61 -24.78
N PHE A 762 -0.95 -25.63 -23.71
CA PHE A 762 -1.46 -24.42 -23.08
C PHE A 762 -0.43 -23.83 -22.10
N ASP A 763 0.35 -22.85 -22.56
CA ASP A 763 1.39 -22.16 -21.78
C ASP A 763 1.01 -20.70 -21.47
N PHE A 764 -0.28 -20.45 -21.24
CA PHE A 764 -0.82 -19.11 -20.97
C PHE A 764 -1.42 -19.02 -19.56
N HIS A 765 -1.62 -17.79 -19.08
CA HIS A 765 -2.39 -17.55 -17.86
C HIS A 765 -3.84 -18.04 -17.97
N GLY A 766 -4.36 -18.62 -16.89
CA GLY A 766 -5.76 -19.06 -16.81
C GLY A 766 -5.92 -20.56 -17.01
N GLU A 767 -4.87 -21.34 -16.77
CA GLU A 767 -4.88 -22.80 -16.77
C GLU A 767 -5.83 -23.37 -15.72
N ASP A 768 -6.01 -22.70 -14.58
CA ASP A 768 -7.02 -23.07 -13.57
C ASP A 768 -8.45 -22.95 -14.10
N THR A 769 -8.74 -21.86 -14.80
CA THR A 769 -9.98 -21.63 -15.52
C THR A 769 -10.18 -22.66 -16.62
N LEU A 770 -9.12 -22.97 -17.39
CA LEU A 770 -9.19 -23.98 -18.44
C LEU A 770 -9.50 -25.37 -17.86
N PHE A 771 -8.88 -25.74 -16.74
CA PHE A 771 -9.16 -27.00 -16.06
C PHE A 771 -10.63 -27.11 -15.65
N ALA A 772 -11.21 -26.04 -15.09
CA ALA A 772 -12.63 -25.99 -14.76
C ALA A 772 -13.53 -26.13 -15.99
N ILE A 773 -13.16 -25.49 -17.11
CA ILE A 773 -13.88 -25.59 -18.39
C ILE A 773 -13.82 -27.02 -18.94
N GLU A 774 -12.66 -27.68 -18.92
CA GLU A 774 -12.51 -29.08 -19.35
C GLU A 774 -13.35 -30.02 -18.48
N ALA A 775 -13.41 -29.77 -17.18
CA ALA A 775 -14.24 -30.55 -16.27
C ALA A 775 -15.74 -30.37 -16.56
N LEU A 776 -16.20 -29.12 -16.74
CA LEU A 776 -17.60 -28.82 -17.06
C LEU A 776 -18.04 -29.43 -18.39
N LYS A 777 -17.15 -29.43 -19.40
CA LYS A 777 -17.39 -30.07 -20.70
C LYS A 777 -17.60 -31.58 -20.58
N GLN A 778 -16.90 -32.22 -19.64
CA GLN A 778 -17.07 -33.64 -19.33
C GLN A 778 -18.26 -33.90 -18.39
N GLY A 779 -18.99 -32.84 -18.02
CA GLY A 779 -20.17 -32.90 -17.20
C GLY A 779 -19.89 -32.89 -15.70
N TYR A 780 -18.66 -32.66 -15.24
CA TYR A 780 -18.32 -32.59 -13.80
C TYR A 780 -18.70 -31.25 -13.17
N SER A 781 -19.04 -31.27 -11.88
CA SER A 781 -19.35 -30.09 -11.08
C SER A 781 -18.09 -29.35 -10.61
N VAL A 782 -18.15 -28.02 -10.63
CA VAL A 782 -17.10 -27.14 -10.07
C VAL A 782 -17.75 -26.18 -9.08
N ARG A 783 -17.33 -26.24 -7.82
CA ARG A 783 -18.01 -25.55 -6.71
C ARG A 783 -17.06 -24.81 -5.79
N ARG A 784 -17.48 -23.67 -5.24
CA ARG A 784 -16.77 -23.03 -4.13
C ARG A 784 -17.25 -23.64 -2.82
N CYS A 785 -16.33 -24.14 -1.99
CA CYS A 785 -16.60 -24.57 -0.63
C CYS A 785 -16.61 -23.37 0.32
N GLY A 786 -17.74 -23.15 0.99
CA GLY A 786 -17.95 -22.08 1.96
C GLY A 786 -17.32 -22.31 3.34
N ASN A 787 -16.67 -23.45 3.58
CA ASN A 787 -16.20 -23.85 4.92
C ASN A 787 -14.69 -23.67 5.14
N ILE A 788 -13.95 -23.41 4.08
CA ILE A 788 -12.50 -23.21 4.09
C ILE A 788 -12.13 -21.91 3.39
N VAL A 789 -11.14 -21.21 3.94
CA VAL A 789 -10.66 -19.92 3.44
C VAL A 789 -9.20 -20.06 3.04
N LEU A 790 -8.88 -19.66 1.82
CA LEU A 790 -7.53 -19.70 1.27
C LEU A 790 -6.62 -18.71 1.99
N GLN A 791 -5.42 -19.16 2.33
CA GLN A 791 -4.32 -18.32 2.79
C GLN A 791 -3.18 -18.43 1.78
N GLU A 792 -3.03 -17.43 0.91
CA GLU A 792 -1.88 -17.32 0.02
C GLU A 792 -0.74 -16.58 0.72
N PHE A 793 0.48 -17.05 0.50
CA PHE A 793 1.68 -16.40 1.00
C PHE A 793 2.18 -15.40 -0.04
N GLY A 794 2.41 -14.16 0.41
CA GLY A 794 2.71 -13.03 -0.47
C GLY A 794 4.19 -12.68 -0.59
N ILE A 795 5.10 -13.58 -0.19
CA ILE A 795 6.54 -13.29 -0.18
C ILE A 795 7.15 -13.59 -1.56
N GLY A 796 6.80 -14.72 -2.16
CA GLY A 796 7.27 -15.05 -3.51
C GLY A 796 6.76 -14.06 -4.57
N ALA A 797 7.68 -13.38 -5.27
CA ALA A 797 7.32 -12.55 -6.43
C ALA A 797 6.57 -13.37 -7.49
N SER A 798 5.51 -12.77 -8.07
CA SER A 798 4.86 -13.32 -9.27
C SER A 798 5.82 -13.23 -10.44
N HIS A 799 6.01 -14.33 -11.17
CA HIS A 799 6.95 -14.40 -12.30
C HIS A 799 6.46 -13.66 -13.56
N PHE A 800 5.32 -12.96 -13.48
CA PHE A 800 4.63 -12.40 -14.64
C PHE A 800 4.60 -10.86 -14.55
N PRO A 801 5.44 -10.14 -15.32
CA PRO A 801 5.60 -8.69 -15.21
C PRO A 801 4.41 -7.85 -15.75
N ASP A 802 3.37 -8.46 -16.31
CA ASP A 802 2.12 -7.77 -16.68
C ASP A 802 0.92 -8.72 -16.61
N ARG A 803 0.33 -8.83 -15.41
CA ARG A 803 -0.77 -9.76 -15.11
C ARG A 803 -2.00 -9.54 -16.00
N VAL A 804 -2.35 -8.29 -16.31
CA VAL A 804 -3.59 -7.98 -17.06
C VAL A 804 -3.41 -8.32 -18.53
N ALA A 805 -2.26 -8.00 -19.13
CA ALA A 805 -1.97 -8.38 -20.51
C ALA A 805 -1.89 -9.90 -20.66
N GLY A 806 -1.20 -10.58 -19.73
CA GLY A 806 -1.08 -12.04 -19.72
C GLY A 806 -2.43 -12.74 -19.60
N MET A 807 -3.29 -12.30 -18.67
CA MET A 807 -4.66 -12.80 -18.54
C MET A 807 -5.47 -12.59 -19.82
N LYS A 808 -5.33 -11.43 -20.48
CA LYS A 808 -6.06 -11.15 -21.73
C LYS A 808 -5.64 -12.11 -22.84
N ILE A 809 -4.35 -12.42 -22.99
CA ILE A 809 -3.85 -13.36 -24.00
C ILE A 809 -4.41 -14.76 -23.74
N GLY A 810 -4.28 -15.27 -22.51
CA GLY A 810 -4.78 -16.60 -22.16
C GLY A 810 -6.30 -16.73 -22.29
N ASN A 811 -7.05 -15.74 -21.82
CA ASN A 811 -8.51 -15.72 -21.96
C ASN A 811 -8.94 -15.60 -23.43
N THR A 812 -8.21 -14.86 -24.27
CA THR A 812 -8.50 -14.82 -25.71
C THR A 812 -8.31 -16.21 -26.32
N ARG A 813 -7.21 -16.91 -25.97
CA ARG A 813 -6.97 -18.27 -26.47
C ARG A 813 -8.04 -19.26 -26.02
N MET A 814 -8.47 -19.20 -24.75
CA MET A 814 -9.58 -20.02 -24.26
C MET A 814 -10.89 -19.70 -24.98
N ALA A 815 -11.19 -18.41 -25.18
CA ALA A 815 -12.38 -18.00 -25.92
C ALA A 815 -12.37 -18.50 -27.38
N GLU A 816 -11.21 -18.54 -28.05
CA GLU A 816 -11.06 -19.15 -29.37
C GLU A 816 -11.30 -20.67 -29.35
N MET A 817 -10.72 -21.37 -28.37
CA MET A 817 -10.87 -22.83 -28.23
C MET A 817 -12.32 -23.27 -27.97
N TYR A 818 -13.10 -22.41 -27.31
CA TYR A 818 -14.44 -22.72 -26.81
C TYR A 818 -15.54 -21.80 -27.39
N ALA A 819 -15.25 -21.12 -28.51
CA ALA A 819 -16.19 -20.19 -29.15
C ALA A 819 -17.48 -20.89 -29.59
N ASP A 820 -17.38 -22.12 -30.10
CA ASP A 820 -18.51 -22.96 -30.53
C ASP A 820 -19.43 -23.31 -29.36
N GLN A 821 -18.87 -23.44 -28.17
CA GLN A 821 -19.57 -23.67 -26.91
C GLN A 821 -20.08 -22.37 -26.27
N GLY A 822 -19.87 -21.21 -26.89
CA GLY A 822 -20.39 -19.93 -26.42
C GLY A 822 -19.50 -19.21 -25.40
N LEU A 823 -18.27 -19.67 -25.19
CA LEU A 823 -17.29 -18.91 -24.42
C LEU A 823 -16.79 -17.71 -25.24
N ARG A 824 -16.72 -16.53 -24.62
CA ARG A 824 -16.24 -15.32 -25.30
C ARG A 824 -15.53 -14.38 -24.33
N MET A 825 -14.80 -13.42 -24.88
CA MET A 825 -14.28 -12.29 -24.10
C MET A 825 -15.43 -11.38 -23.65
N SER A 826 -15.30 -10.80 -22.45
CA SER A 826 -16.25 -9.83 -21.94
C SER A 826 -16.20 -8.52 -22.74
N THR A 827 -17.36 -7.98 -23.06
CA THR A 827 -17.52 -6.70 -23.78
C THR A 827 -17.75 -5.51 -22.83
N ARG A 828 -17.77 -5.75 -21.52
CA ARG A 828 -17.99 -4.72 -20.51
C ARG A 828 -16.73 -3.87 -20.36
N LYS A 829 -16.88 -2.55 -20.51
CA LYS A 829 -15.78 -1.59 -20.34
C LYS A 829 -15.10 -1.75 -18.98
N GLY A 830 -13.78 -1.94 -18.98
CA GLY A 830 -12.97 -2.22 -17.78
C GLY A 830 -12.88 -3.70 -17.39
N SER A 831 -13.45 -4.61 -18.17
CA SER A 831 -13.41 -6.07 -17.97
C SER A 831 -13.01 -6.83 -19.22
N GLU A 832 -12.42 -6.17 -20.22
CA GLU A 832 -12.08 -6.72 -21.53
C GLU A 832 -10.96 -7.77 -21.48
N HIS A 833 -10.36 -7.99 -20.30
CA HIS A 833 -9.38 -9.03 -20.02
C HIS A 833 -10.02 -10.27 -19.37
N LEU A 834 -11.33 -10.29 -19.12
CA LEU A 834 -12.08 -11.39 -18.51
C LEU A 834 -12.95 -12.15 -19.52
N LEU A 835 -13.34 -13.36 -19.17
CA LEU A 835 -14.28 -14.19 -19.95
C LEU A 835 -15.74 -13.88 -19.57
N ASP A 836 -16.62 -13.87 -20.57
CA ASP A 836 -18.07 -14.02 -20.39
C ASP A 836 -18.44 -15.48 -20.66
N ARG A 837 -18.79 -16.18 -19.58
CA ARG A 837 -19.11 -17.61 -19.57
C ARG A 837 -20.62 -17.87 -19.65
N SER A 838 -21.44 -16.84 -19.70
CA SER A 838 -22.90 -16.95 -19.50
C SER A 838 -23.58 -17.87 -20.51
N GLU A 839 -23.17 -17.81 -21.77
CA GLU A 839 -23.75 -18.64 -22.83
C GLU A 839 -23.22 -20.08 -22.76
N MET A 840 -21.93 -20.25 -22.47
CA MET A 840 -21.34 -21.56 -22.23
C MET A 840 -22.02 -22.27 -21.06
N LEU A 841 -22.24 -21.59 -19.93
CA LEU A 841 -22.92 -22.16 -18.77
C LEU A 841 -24.38 -22.49 -19.05
N LYS A 842 -25.06 -21.81 -19.97
CA LYS A 842 -26.41 -22.24 -20.39
C LYS A 842 -26.40 -23.54 -21.21
N ARG A 843 -25.33 -23.80 -21.95
CA ARG A 843 -25.20 -24.98 -22.84
C ARG A 843 -24.60 -26.19 -22.13
N THR A 844 -23.64 -25.94 -21.25
CA THR A 844 -22.83 -26.96 -20.55
C THR A 844 -23.19 -27.09 -19.08
N GLY A 845 -23.78 -26.06 -18.48
CA GLY A 845 -24.19 -26.09 -17.08
C GLY A 845 -25.29 -27.12 -16.86
N ARG A 846 -25.15 -27.90 -15.80
CA ARG A 846 -26.16 -28.87 -15.39
C ARG A 846 -27.46 -28.10 -15.07
N ALA A 847 -28.58 -28.59 -15.60
CA ALA A 847 -29.92 -28.13 -15.21
C ALA A 847 -30.16 -28.53 -13.74
N GLY A 848 -29.60 -27.76 -12.79
CA GLY A 848 -29.57 -28.13 -11.38
C GLY A 848 -28.37 -27.61 -10.58
N ASP A 849 -27.50 -26.77 -11.13
CA ASP A 849 -26.42 -26.11 -10.36
C ASP A 849 -27.00 -25.16 -9.30
N VAL A 850 -27.42 -25.73 -8.17
CA VAL A 850 -27.85 -25.07 -6.95
C VAL A 850 -26.82 -25.30 -5.85
N ARG A 851 -26.87 -24.49 -4.79
CA ARG A 851 -26.08 -24.70 -3.58
C ARG A 851 -26.36 -26.09 -3.00
N ILE A 852 -25.31 -26.80 -2.62
CA ILE A 852 -25.39 -28.06 -1.87
C ILE A 852 -24.97 -27.80 -0.42
N ALA A 853 -25.74 -28.30 0.53
CA ALA A 853 -25.42 -28.25 1.95
C ALA A 853 -25.48 -29.67 2.53
N ILE A 854 -24.34 -30.17 3.00
CA ILE A 854 -24.18 -31.50 3.58
C ILE A 854 -23.95 -31.34 5.08
N ALA A 855 -24.74 -32.01 5.92
CA ALA A 855 -24.59 -31.89 7.37
C ALA A 855 -23.18 -32.33 7.82
N LYS A 856 -22.57 -31.57 8.72
CA LYS A 856 -21.30 -31.97 9.34
C LYS A 856 -21.52 -33.19 10.25
N PRO A 857 -20.50 -34.05 10.42
CA PRO A 857 -20.56 -35.09 11.43
C PRO A 857 -20.72 -34.46 12.82
N ARG A 858 -21.49 -35.14 13.70
CA ARG A 858 -21.80 -34.65 15.05
C ARG A 858 -20.68 -34.88 16.05
#